data_AF-A0A9Q0BYY6-F1
#
_entry.id   AF-A0A9Q0BYY6-F1
#
_cell.length_a   1.000
_cell.length_b   1.000
_cell.length_c   1.000
_cell.angle_alpha   90.00
_cell.angle_beta   90.00
_cell.angle_gamma   90.00
#
_symmetry.space_group_name_H-M   'P 1'
#
loop_
_entity.id
_entity.type
_entity.pdbx_description
1 polymer ?
#
loop_
_entity_poly.entity_id
_entity_poly.type
_entity_poly.pdbx_seq_one_letter_code
_entity_poly.pdbx_strand_id
1 'polypeptide(L)'
;MPAAPKLATFPAIRGALKFYQICSVITGVGLLLLCTEMVLKYTPLHVELFLGGSGGFLWFAQVIDRGDGLVSTGDGVNLSLGILIVHGWFYVVYLFACFRVWSLMRWNFARFLLLATGGVVPLASFFLEVRVARDVRRYLAEPAETEQRPVLVVDFGAQYAQLIARRVREAGVYSEIVPHTATAEEIAAKSPVGIILSGGPSSVYEAGAPSLDPGVFDLGVPTLGICYGFQVMAQALGGEVANTGLREYGATDAALTGSGGVLLGGQPGEQNVWMSHGDQVAKAPEGFEVLASTAATPVAAFGDDERCFYGVQWHPEVKHSDHGQEVIENFLHKAAGLPADWNSGNVIAEQVARIREQVGSGRVLSALSGGVDSAVSTALVHEAVGDQLTAVFVDHGLLRKGEREQVEQDYVASTGVRLITVDAREQFLTALSGVSDPEEKRKIIGREFIRSFEKVQSELVAEAAAEGEPIRFLVQGTLYPDVVESGGGTGTANIKSHHNVGGLPEDLQFELVEPLRTLFKDEVRAIGRELGLPEAIVARQPFPGPGLGIRIVGEVTADRLEILRDADAIAREELTKAGLDGEIWQCPVVLLADVRSVGVQGDGRTYGHPIVLRPVSSEDAMTADWTRLPYDVLSKISNRITNEVRDINRVVLDVTSKPPGTIEWE
;
A
#
# COMPACT_ATOMS: atom_id res chain seq x y z
N MET A 1 7.82 -9.29 24.60
CA MET A 1 8.09 -10.06 23.37
C MET A 1 9.59 -10.07 23.10
N PRO A 2 10.18 -11.11 22.48
CA PRO A 2 11.57 -11.04 22.02
C PRO A 2 11.70 -9.95 20.94
N ALA A 3 12.81 -9.21 20.95
CA ALA A 3 13.08 -8.12 20.00
C ALA A 3 12.95 -8.59 18.55
N ALA A 4 12.38 -7.73 17.69
CA ALA A 4 12.17 -7.99 16.27
C ALA A 4 13.51 -8.40 15.59
N PRO A 5 13.52 -9.49 14.82
CA PRO A 5 14.72 -9.97 14.14
C PRO A 5 15.12 -9.01 13.00
N LYS A 6 16.42 -8.80 12.81
CA LYS A 6 16.93 -8.00 11.68
C LYS A 6 16.63 -8.69 10.34
N LEU A 7 16.33 -7.94 9.28
CA LEU A 7 16.14 -8.44 7.91
C LEU A 7 17.24 -9.43 7.46
N ALA A 8 18.49 -9.22 7.86
CA ALA A 8 19.62 -10.11 7.59
C ALA A 8 19.46 -11.56 8.12
N THR A 9 18.55 -11.79 9.07
CA THR A 9 18.27 -13.13 9.63
C THR A 9 17.16 -13.88 8.89
N PHE A 10 16.38 -13.22 8.02
CA PHE A 10 15.26 -13.84 7.31
C PHE A 10 15.71 -14.96 6.36
N PRO A 11 16.82 -14.80 5.59
CA PRO A 11 17.36 -15.91 4.78
C PRO A 11 17.79 -17.12 5.63
N ALA A 12 18.36 -16.86 6.81
CA ALA A 12 18.78 -17.92 7.73
C ALA A 12 17.59 -18.69 8.33
N ILE A 13 16.49 -17.98 8.65
CA ILE A 13 15.24 -18.58 9.12
C ILE A 13 14.59 -19.43 8.01
N ARG A 14 14.50 -18.92 6.77
CA ARG A 14 13.99 -19.68 5.62
C ARG A 14 14.80 -20.96 5.38
N GLY A 15 16.13 -20.86 5.45
CA GLY A 15 17.02 -22.02 5.32
C GLY A 15 16.84 -23.04 6.44
N ALA A 16 16.68 -22.58 7.69
CA ALA A 16 16.43 -23.46 8.83
C ALA A 16 15.07 -24.18 8.74
N LEU A 17 14.03 -23.51 8.26
CA LEU A 17 12.72 -24.12 8.03
C LEU A 17 12.82 -25.25 7.00
N LYS A 18 13.40 -24.98 5.81
CA LYS A 18 13.57 -26.00 4.77
C LYS A 18 14.32 -27.24 5.28
N PHE A 19 15.40 -27.01 6.04
CA PHE A 19 16.17 -28.10 6.63
C PHE A 19 15.35 -28.92 7.64
N TYR A 20 14.57 -28.24 8.49
CA TYR A 20 13.67 -28.90 9.44
C TYR A 20 12.58 -29.72 8.76
N GLN A 21 11.94 -29.21 7.70
CA GLN A 21 10.90 -29.93 6.95
C GLN A 21 11.43 -31.25 6.38
N ILE A 22 12.61 -31.21 5.76
CA ILE A 22 13.28 -32.41 5.22
C ILE A 22 13.53 -33.43 6.34
N CYS A 23 14.11 -32.98 7.46
CA CYS A 23 14.39 -33.87 8.59
C CYS A 23 13.10 -34.45 9.20
N SER A 24 12.04 -33.65 9.29
CA SER A 24 10.76 -34.07 9.88
C SER A 24 10.09 -35.20 9.08
N VAL A 25 10.16 -35.13 7.74
CA VAL A 25 9.68 -36.19 6.85
C VAL A 25 10.52 -37.45 7.01
N ILE A 26 11.85 -37.34 6.95
CA ILE A 26 12.76 -38.52 7.07
C ILE A 26 12.56 -39.22 8.40
N THR A 27 12.59 -38.48 9.52
CA THR A 27 12.39 -39.03 10.87
C THR A 27 10.98 -39.58 11.05
N GLY A 28 9.95 -38.91 10.51
CA GLY A 28 8.57 -39.39 10.57
C GLY A 28 8.37 -40.72 9.85
N VAL A 29 8.90 -40.85 8.63
CA VAL A 29 8.85 -42.10 7.85
C VAL A 29 9.64 -43.21 8.54
N GLY A 30 10.84 -42.91 9.05
CA GLY A 30 11.66 -43.88 9.79
C GLY A 30 10.96 -44.44 11.02
N LEU A 31 10.26 -43.57 11.79
CA LEU A 31 9.50 -43.99 12.95
C LEU A 31 8.28 -44.85 12.57
N LEU A 32 7.57 -44.52 11.48
CA LEU A 32 6.46 -45.34 11.00
C LEU A 32 6.90 -46.74 10.56
N LEU A 33 8.04 -46.83 9.88
CA LEU A 33 8.65 -48.13 9.51
C LEU A 33 9.01 -48.94 10.77
N LEU A 34 9.61 -48.29 11.77
CA LEU A 34 9.93 -48.94 13.04
C LEU A 34 8.68 -49.45 13.78
N CYS A 35 7.62 -48.63 13.84
CA CYS A 35 6.35 -49.05 14.43
C CYS A 35 5.72 -50.22 13.67
N THR A 36 5.79 -50.20 12.34
CA THR A 36 5.29 -51.30 11.49
C THR A 36 6.04 -52.60 11.78
N GLU A 37 7.36 -52.54 11.84
CA GLU A 37 8.21 -53.68 12.22
C GLU A 37 7.90 -54.21 13.63
N MET A 38 7.70 -53.31 14.61
CA MET A 38 7.30 -53.72 15.96
C MET A 38 5.94 -54.40 15.97
N VAL A 39 4.98 -53.92 15.17
CA VAL A 39 3.68 -54.59 15.02
C VAL A 39 3.89 -55.98 14.42
N LEU A 40 4.65 -56.13 13.34
CA LEU A 40 4.91 -57.45 12.73
C LEU A 40 5.56 -58.44 13.70
N LYS A 41 6.48 -57.97 14.56
CA LYS A 41 7.19 -58.77 15.55
C LYS A 41 6.33 -59.21 16.74
N TYR A 42 5.54 -58.29 17.29
CA TYR A 42 4.86 -58.47 18.58
C TYR A 42 3.34 -58.71 18.48
N THR A 43 2.77 -58.74 17.27
CA THR A 43 1.37 -59.14 17.00
C THR A 43 1.32 -60.57 16.44
N PRO A 44 0.15 -61.16 16.06
CA PRO A 44 0.03 -62.60 15.80
C PRO A 44 0.91 -63.14 14.66
N LEU A 45 1.54 -62.27 13.88
CA LEU A 45 2.39 -62.68 12.77
C LEU A 45 3.74 -63.26 13.24
N HIS A 46 4.29 -62.80 14.38
CA HIS A 46 5.56 -63.27 14.94
C HIS A 46 6.68 -63.41 13.91
N VAL A 47 6.88 -62.37 13.10
CA VAL A 47 7.93 -62.34 12.07
C VAL A 47 8.80 -61.09 12.19
N GLU A 48 10.04 -61.21 11.75
CA GLU A 48 10.98 -60.11 11.59
C GLU A 48 11.56 -60.12 10.18
N LEU A 49 11.83 -58.95 9.63
CA LEU A 49 12.38 -58.81 8.29
C LEU A 49 13.93 -58.82 8.32
N PHE A 50 14.52 -59.61 7.43
CA PHE A 50 15.98 -59.76 7.29
C PHE A 50 16.44 -59.45 5.87
N LEU A 51 17.65 -58.87 5.78
CA LEU A 51 18.38 -58.66 4.53
C LEU A 51 19.59 -59.61 4.46
N GLY A 52 19.69 -60.39 3.39
CA GLY A 52 20.71 -61.42 3.23
C GLY A 52 20.54 -62.61 4.19
N GLY A 53 21.46 -63.58 4.15
CA GLY A 53 21.36 -64.82 4.92
C GLY A 53 20.67 -65.95 4.16
N SER A 54 20.23 -66.97 4.88
CA SER A 54 19.73 -68.24 4.31
C SER A 54 18.44 -68.12 3.51
N GLY A 55 17.61 -67.10 3.76
CA GLY A 55 16.34 -66.87 3.04
C GLY A 55 16.43 -65.94 1.82
N GLY A 56 17.64 -65.53 1.40
CA GLY A 56 17.85 -64.73 0.19
C GLY A 56 18.01 -63.23 0.44
N PHE A 57 17.71 -62.40 -0.57
CA PHE A 57 17.99 -60.96 -0.53
C PHE A 57 17.16 -60.22 0.54
N LEU A 58 15.85 -60.43 0.58
CA LEU A 58 14.93 -59.86 1.58
C LEU A 58 13.88 -60.92 1.96
N TRP A 59 13.77 -61.28 3.24
CA TRP A 59 12.90 -62.37 3.68
C TRP A 59 12.47 -62.24 5.15
N PHE A 60 11.32 -62.84 5.50
CA PHE A 60 10.79 -62.85 6.87
C PHE A 60 11.26 -64.09 7.63
N ALA A 61 11.87 -63.90 8.80
CA ALA A 61 12.20 -64.96 9.74
C ALA A 61 11.14 -65.06 10.83
N GLN A 62 10.90 -66.27 11.36
CA GLN A 62 9.98 -66.47 12.47
C GLN A 62 10.61 -66.03 13.79
N VAL A 63 9.78 -65.50 14.67
CA VAL A 63 10.13 -65.12 16.04
C VAL A 63 9.49 -66.12 16.99
N ILE A 64 10.31 -66.79 17.80
CA ILE A 64 9.88 -67.86 18.70
C ILE A 64 10.07 -67.41 20.15
N ASP A 65 9.08 -67.66 21.00
CA ASP A 65 9.20 -67.46 22.44
C ASP A 65 9.94 -68.63 23.08
N ARG A 66 11.10 -68.36 23.69
CA ARG A 66 11.92 -69.38 24.39
C ARG A 66 11.72 -69.38 25.91
N GLY A 67 10.77 -68.61 26.43
CA GLY A 67 10.47 -68.52 27.86
C GLY A 67 11.35 -67.52 28.62
N ASP A 68 12.49 -67.12 28.05
CA ASP A 68 13.35 -66.02 28.51
C ASP A 68 13.30 -64.79 27.57
N GLY A 69 12.54 -64.88 26.48
CA GLY A 69 12.32 -63.79 25.52
C GLY A 69 11.98 -64.29 24.11
N LEU A 70 11.58 -63.34 23.26
CA LEU A 70 11.35 -63.59 21.84
C LEU A 70 12.68 -63.59 21.08
N VAL A 71 13.01 -64.72 20.44
CA VAL A 71 14.25 -64.90 19.67
C VAL A 71 13.92 -65.16 18.20
N SER A 72 14.55 -64.39 17.32
CA SER A 72 14.42 -64.52 15.87
C SER A 72 15.20 -65.71 15.34
N THR A 73 14.65 -66.43 14.36
CA THR A 73 15.34 -67.55 13.69
C THR A 73 16.21 -67.11 12.51
N GLY A 74 16.26 -65.81 12.20
CA GLY A 74 16.98 -65.27 11.06
C GLY A 74 18.50 -65.23 11.24
N ASP A 75 19.24 -65.44 10.14
CA ASP A 75 20.72 -65.50 10.11
C ASP A 75 21.36 -64.42 9.19
N GLY A 76 20.61 -63.36 8.87
CA GLY A 76 21.06 -62.20 8.09
C GLY A 76 21.14 -60.88 8.89
N VAL A 77 21.14 -59.73 8.21
CA VAL A 77 21.02 -58.42 8.87
C VAL A 77 19.56 -58.19 9.27
N ASN A 78 19.30 -58.08 10.56
CA ASN A 78 17.98 -57.75 11.10
C ASN A 78 17.61 -56.32 10.69
N LEU A 79 16.59 -56.19 9.84
CA LEU A 79 16.22 -54.91 9.27
C LEU A 79 15.53 -54.02 10.32
N SER A 80 14.82 -54.58 11.30
CA SER A 80 14.22 -53.83 12.40
C SER A 80 15.31 -53.15 13.26
N LEU A 81 16.41 -53.84 13.54
CA LEU A 81 17.59 -53.27 14.21
C LEU A 81 18.29 -52.22 13.32
N GLY A 82 18.40 -52.49 12.03
CA GLY A 82 18.97 -51.55 11.06
C GLY A 82 18.17 -50.24 10.98
N ILE A 83 16.85 -50.33 10.85
CA ILE A 83 15.92 -49.19 10.84
C ILE A 83 16.02 -48.42 12.15
N LEU A 84 16.10 -49.10 13.30
CA LEU A 84 16.26 -48.44 14.60
C LEU A 84 17.55 -47.61 14.67
N ILE A 85 18.69 -48.18 14.25
CA ILE A 85 19.99 -47.48 14.26
C ILE A 85 19.97 -46.28 13.30
N VAL A 86 19.46 -46.48 12.09
CA VAL A 86 19.36 -45.43 11.07
C VAL A 86 18.43 -44.31 11.54
N HIS A 87 17.27 -44.65 12.09
CA HIS A 87 16.33 -43.69 12.68
C HIS A 87 16.98 -42.92 13.83
N GLY A 88 17.73 -43.60 14.71
CA GLY A 88 18.46 -42.94 15.81
C GLY A 88 19.41 -41.85 15.33
N TRP A 89 20.19 -42.12 14.27
CA TRP A 89 21.08 -41.11 13.66
C TRP A 89 20.30 -39.95 13.02
N PHE A 90 19.24 -40.25 12.26
CA PHE A 90 18.40 -39.21 11.68
C PHE A 90 17.65 -38.39 12.75
N TYR A 91 17.30 -38.99 13.88
CA TYR A 91 16.70 -38.29 15.01
C TYR A 91 17.68 -37.30 15.65
N VAL A 92 18.98 -37.61 15.73
CA VAL A 92 20.00 -36.64 16.16
C VAL A 92 20.06 -35.45 15.20
N VAL A 93 20.04 -35.70 13.88
CA VAL A 93 20.00 -34.63 12.86
C VAL A 93 18.71 -33.80 12.98
N TYR A 94 17.58 -34.45 13.23
CA TYR A 94 16.30 -33.80 13.49
C TYR A 94 16.35 -32.90 14.73
N LEU A 95 16.99 -33.32 15.82
CA LEU A 95 17.18 -32.49 17.01
C LEU A 95 18.01 -31.24 16.72
N PHE A 96 19.06 -31.35 15.89
CA PHE A 96 19.81 -30.19 15.41
C PHE A 96 18.94 -29.24 14.58
N ALA A 97 18.09 -29.78 13.70
CA ALA A 97 17.15 -28.98 12.93
C ALA A 97 16.13 -28.25 13.84
N CYS A 98 15.57 -28.97 14.83
CA CYS A 98 14.69 -28.40 15.86
C CYS A 98 15.37 -27.27 16.64
N PHE A 99 16.61 -27.49 17.08
CA PHE A 99 17.39 -26.51 17.82
C PHE A 99 17.64 -25.25 16.99
N ARG A 100 18.00 -25.41 15.71
CA ARG A 100 18.26 -24.29 14.81
C ARG A 100 17.02 -23.43 14.58
N VAL A 101 15.87 -24.05 14.31
CA VAL A 101 14.59 -23.32 14.18
C VAL A 101 14.22 -22.65 15.50
N TRP A 102 14.27 -23.37 16.62
CA TRP A 102 13.98 -22.83 17.94
C TRP A 102 14.83 -21.60 18.30
N SER A 103 16.14 -21.69 18.07
CA SER A 103 17.11 -20.63 18.38
C SER A 103 16.87 -19.39 17.52
N LEU A 104 16.72 -19.56 16.20
CA LEU A 104 16.47 -18.45 15.28
C LEU A 104 15.12 -17.77 15.51
N MET A 105 14.10 -18.56 15.87
CA MET A 105 12.76 -18.07 16.19
C MET A 105 12.64 -17.52 17.62
N ARG A 106 13.70 -17.65 18.43
CA ARG A 106 13.77 -17.21 19.84
C ARG A 106 12.58 -17.70 20.67
N TRP A 107 12.13 -18.92 20.40
CA TRP A 107 10.99 -19.53 21.08
C TRP A 107 11.33 -19.91 22.52
N ASN A 108 10.31 -20.04 23.37
CA ASN A 108 10.52 -20.56 24.71
C ASN A 108 11.00 -22.03 24.68
N PHE A 109 11.64 -22.49 25.75
CA PHE A 109 12.21 -23.84 25.80
C PHE A 109 11.16 -24.95 25.69
N ALA A 110 9.92 -24.69 26.14
CA ALA A 110 8.81 -25.65 26.01
C ALA A 110 8.50 -25.99 24.55
N ARG A 111 8.61 -25.03 23.63
CA ARG A 111 8.47 -25.29 22.19
C ARG A 111 9.56 -26.23 21.68
N PHE A 112 10.81 -26.08 22.12
CA PHE A 112 11.87 -27.02 21.73
C PHE A 112 11.56 -28.46 22.18
N LEU A 113 11.09 -28.64 23.41
CA LEU A 113 10.68 -29.95 23.92
C LEU A 113 9.56 -30.56 23.08
N LEU A 114 8.55 -29.76 22.73
CA LEU A 114 7.45 -30.21 21.85
C LEU A 114 7.97 -30.67 20.48
N LEU A 115 8.88 -29.91 19.86
CA LEU A 115 9.50 -30.32 18.59
C LEU A 115 10.27 -31.63 18.72
N ALA A 116 11.07 -31.78 19.78
CA ALA A 116 11.82 -33.01 20.02
C ALA A 116 10.88 -34.23 20.13
N THR A 117 9.72 -34.10 20.77
CA THR A 117 8.73 -35.21 20.85
C THR A 117 8.20 -35.65 19.47
N GLY A 118 8.25 -34.78 18.47
CA GLY A 118 7.81 -35.09 17.11
C GLY A 118 8.55 -36.27 16.47
N GLY A 119 9.82 -36.49 16.82
CA GLY A 119 10.62 -37.59 16.26
C GLY A 119 10.51 -38.93 17.00
N VAL A 120 9.71 -39.00 18.07
CA VAL A 120 9.50 -40.20 18.89
C VAL A 120 8.03 -40.61 19.03
N VAL A 121 7.10 -39.73 18.69
CA VAL A 121 5.66 -40.03 18.63
C VAL A 121 5.24 -40.26 17.17
N PRO A 122 4.63 -41.41 16.82
CA PRO A 122 4.19 -41.68 15.46
C PRO A 122 3.27 -40.59 14.92
N LEU A 123 3.48 -40.20 13.66
CA LEU A 123 2.76 -39.13 12.94
C LEU A 123 2.94 -37.69 13.47
N ALA A 124 3.44 -37.49 14.70
CA ALA A 124 3.56 -36.17 15.31
C ALA A 124 4.51 -35.24 14.53
N SER A 125 5.59 -35.77 13.94
CA SER A 125 6.52 -34.98 13.13
C SER A 125 5.84 -34.29 11.94
N PHE A 126 4.87 -34.93 11.28
CA PHE A 126 4.14 -34.37 10.13
C PHE A 126 3.20 -33.24 10.58
N PHE A 127 2.47 -33.42 11.68
CA PHE A 127 1.59 -32.37 12.21
C PHE A 127 2.38 -31.16 12.74
N LEU A 128 3.49 -31.41 13.44
CA LEU A 128 4.35 -30.36 13.96
C LEU A 128 5.06 -29.62 12.82
N GLU A 129 5.42 -30.31 11.74
CA GLU A 129 6.02 -29.69 10.55
C GLU A 129 5.11 -28.61 9.97
N VAL A 130 3.84 -28.95 9.68
CA VAL A 130 2.86 -28.00 9.14
C VAL A 130 2.67 -26.81 10.07
N ARG A 131 2.60 -27.06 11.39
CA ARG A 131 2.42 -26.01 12.39
C ARG A 131 3.64 -25.09 12.50
N VAL A 132 4.85 -25.64 12.49
CA VAL A 132 6.10 -24.88 12.51
C VAL A 132 6.24 -24.07 11.23
N ALA A 133 5.96 -24.65 10.06
CA ALA A 133 6.01 -23.94 8.79
C ALA A 133 5.03 -22.77 8.75
N ARG A 134 3.84 -22.91 9.37
CA ARG A 134 2.87 -21.82 9.52
C ARG A 134 3.40 -20.73 10.45
N ASP A 135 3.88 -21.09 11.63
CA ASP A 135 4.39 -20.13 12.62
C ASP A 135 5.62 -19.36 12.09
N VAL A 136 6.53 -20.06 11.40
CA VAL A 136 7.72 -19.43 10.78
C VAL A 136 7.32 -18.54 9.61
N ARG A 137 6.36 -18.95 8.76
CA ARG A 137 5.85 -18.10 7.68
C ARG A 137 5.18 -16.84 8.23
N ARG A 138 4.39 -16.96 9.30
CA ARG A 138 3.78 -15.81 9.99
C ARG A 138 4.82 -14.87 10.61
N TYR A 139 5.91 -15.42 11.15
CA TYR A 139 7.00 -14.62 11.71
C TYR A 139 7.88 -13.94 10.67
N LEU A 140 7.97 -14.53 9.47
CA LEU A 140 8.66 -13.96 8.32
C LEU A 140 7.78 -13.01 7.49
N ALA A 141 6.46 -13.06 7.69
CA ALA A 141 5.56 -12.05 7.17
C ALA A 141 5.84 -10.74 7.89
N GLU A 142 5.90 -9.64 7.14
CA GLU A 142 5.87 -8.31 7.75
C GLU A 142 4.62 -8.22 8.64
N PRO A 143 4.71 -7.57 9.82
CA PRO A 143 3.54 -7.37 10.65
C PRO A 143 2.46 -6.72 9.79
N ALA A 144 1.30 -7.39 9.68
CA ALA A 144 0.20 -6.93 8.86
C ALA A 144 -0.10 -5.47 9.22
N GLU A 145 -0.16 -4.61 8.19
CA GLU A 145 -0.32 -3.18 8.42
C GLU A 145 -1.73 -2.82 8.91
N THR A 146 -2.65 -3.78 8.80
CA THR A 146 -3.98 -3.78 9.39
C THR A 146 -4.41 -5.19 9.79
N GLU A 147 -5.33 -5.32 10.74
CA GLU A 147 -6.04 -6.56 11.08
C GLU A 147 -7.12 -6.92 10.04
N GLN A 148 -7.51 -5.97 9.18
CA GLN A 148 -8.51 -6.16 8.15
C GLN A 148 -7.98 -7.01 6.99
N ARG A 149 -8.80 -7.95 6.52
CA ARG A 149 -8.44 -8.80 5.38
C ARG A 149 -8.74 -8.07 4.07
N PRO A 150 -7.84 -8.07 3.09
CA PRO A 150 -8.00 -7.25 1.90
C PRO A 150 -8.89 -7.89 0.84
N VAL A 151 -9.56 -7.03 0.08
CA VAL A 151 -9.88 -7.29 -1.33
C VAL A 151 -8.62 -7.01 -2.15
N LEU A 152 -8.12 -8.00 -2.89
CA LEU A 152 -6.92 -7.84 -3.69
C LEU A 152 -7.26 -7.35 -5.09
N VAL A 153 -6.71 -6.21 -5.47
CA VAL A 153 -6.80 -5.66 -6.83
C VAL A 153 -5.56 -6.10 -7.61
N VAL A 154 -5.75 -7.03 -8.55
CA VAL A 154 -4.66 -7.53 -9.39
C VAL A 154 -4.43 -6.54 -10.53
N ASP A 155 -3.24 -5.94 -10.57
CA ASP A 155 -2.83 -4.94 -11.56
C ASP A 155 -2.24 -5.61 -12.82
N PHE A 156 -2.94 -5.47 -13.95
CA PHE A 156 -2.49 -5.90 -15.27
C PHE A 156 -1.81 -4.78 -16.08
N GLY A 157 -1.40 -3.68 -15.42
CA GLY A 157 -0.67 -2.57 -16.04
C GLY A 157 -1.56 -1.43 -16.53
N ALA A 158 -2.76 -1.29 -15.97
CA ALA A 158 -3.63 -0.14 -16.27
C ALA A 158 -3.48 0.95 -15.20
N GLN A 159 -3.66 2.22 -15.61
CA GLN A 159 -3.76 3.37 -14.71
C GLN A 159 -4.90 3.23 -13.67
N TYR A 160 -5.83 2.29 -13.90
CA TYR A 160 -7.06 2.16 -13.13
C TYR A 160 -6.96 1.27 -11.89
N ALA A 161 -5.89 0.49 -11.67
CA ALA A 161 -5.78 -0.38 -10.50
C ALA A 161 -5.87 0.41 -9.18
N GLN A 162 -5.23 1.59 -9.12
CA GLN A 162 -5.35 2.50 -7.97
C GLN A 162 -6.77 3.05 -7.80
N LEU A 163 -7.45 3.36 -8.91
CA LEU A 163 -8.83 3.85 -8.87
C LEU A 163 -9.80 2.76 -8.41
N ILE A 164 -9.65 1.52 -8.86
CA ILE A 164 -10.43 0.36 -8.40
C ILE A 164 -10.22 0.17 -6.89
N ALA A 165 -8.97 0.14 -6.42
CA ALA A 165 -8.66 0.03 -5.00
C ALA A 165 -9.36 1.14 -4.20
N ARG A 166 -9.30 2.38 -4.70
CA ARG A 166 -10.00 3.51 -4.08
C ARG A 166 -11.53 3.32 -4.04
N ARG A 167 -12.17 2.87 -5.13
CA ARG A 167 -13.63 2.60 -5.14
C ARG A 167 -14.04 1.50 -4.16
N VAL A 168 -13.18 0.50 -3.95
CA VAL A 168 -13.39 -0.53 -2.91
C VAL A 168 -13.32 0.08 -1.51
N ARG A 169 -12.38 1.01 -1.25
CA ARG A 169 -12.32 1.76 0.01
C ARG A 169 -13.52 2.66 0.23
N GLU A 170 -13.99 3.33 -0.82
CA GLU A 170 -15.20 4.17 -0.79
C GLU A 170 -16.46 3.33 -0.46
N ALA A 171 -16.50 2.07 -0.89
CA ALA A 171 -17.52 1.10 -0.50
C ALA A 171 -17.34 0.54 0.94
N GLY A 172 -16.32 1.00 1.68
CA GLY A 172 -16.11 0.61 3.07
C GLY A 172 -15.47 -0.75 3.26
N VAL A 173 -14.66 -1.23 2.30
CA VAL A 173 -13.89 -2.48 2.43
C VAL A 173 -12.39 -2.21 2.24
N TYR A 174 -11.52 -2.85 3.04
CA TYR A 174 -10.06 -2.76 2.89
C TYR A 174 -9.60 -3.41 1.57
N SER A 175 -8.64 -2.80 0.86
CA SER A 175 -8.16 -3.26 -0.44
C SER A 175 -6.66 -3.10 -0.64
N GLU A 176 -5.98 -4.07 -1.22
CA GLU A 176 -4.55 -3.95 -1.58
C GLU A 176 -4.32 -4.26 -3.06
N ILE A 177 -3.41 -3.55 -3.70
CA ILE A 177 -2.96 -3.80 -5.07
C ILE A 177 -1.85 -4.84 -5.06
N VAL A 178 -1.96 -5.83 -5.94
CA VAL A 178 -0.94 -6.88 -6.16
C VAL A 178 -0.61 -6.97 -7.65
N PRO A 179 0.65 -7.29 -8.01
CA PRO A 179 1.01 -7.44 -9.42
C PRO A 179 0.33 -8.68 -10.02
N HIS A 180 0.01 -8.65 -11.31
CA HIS A 180 -0.52 -9.82 -12.03
C HIS A 180 0.40 -11.05 -12.00
N THR A 181 1.69 -10.87 -11.74
CA THR A 181 2.66 -11.97 -11.61
C THR A 181 2.59 -12.71 -10.28
N ALA A 182 1.75 -12.28 -9.34
CA ALA A 182 1.56 -12.94 -8.06
C ALA A 182 1.00 -14.36 -8.25
N THR A 183 1.62 -15.34 -7.62
CA THR A 183 1.18 -16.74 -7.65
C THR A 183 -0.05 -16.96 -6.77
N ALA A 184 -0.77 -18.06 -7.00
CA ALA A 184 -1.90 -18.44 -6.15
C ALA A 184 -1.49 -18.64 -4.67
N GLU A 185 -0.27 -19.13 -4.41
CA GLU A 185 0.26 -19.26 -3.04
C GLU A 185 0.49 -17.88 -2.38
N GLU A 186 1.03 -16.91 -3.10
CA GLU A 186 1.26 -15.55 -2.61
C GLU A 186 -0.06 -14.82 -2.35
N ILE A 187 -1.04 -14.98 -3.25
CA ILE A 187 -2.39 -14.44 -3.08
C ILE A 187 -3.07 -15.09 -1.87
N ALA A 188 -3.02 -16.41 -1.74
CA ALA A 188 -3.60 -17.12 -0.60
C ALA A 188 -2.93 -16.73 0.74
N ALA A 189 -1.63 -16.45 0.74
CA ALA A 189 -0.90 -16.04 1.94
C ALA A 189 -1.41 -14.71 2.52
N LYS A 190 -1.96 -13.82 1.69
CA LYS A 190 -2.62 -12.57 2.11
C LYS A 190 -4.03 -12.78 2.67
N SER A 191 -4.57 -13.99 2.60
CA SER A 191 -5.90 -14.35 3.11
C SER A 191 -7.03 -13.41 2.62
N PRO A 192 -7.16 -13.19 1.30
CA PRO A 192 -8.11 -12.22 0.76
C PRO A 192 -9.57 -12.59 1.01
N VAL A 193 -10.42 -11.58 1.10
CA VAL A 193 -11.88 -11.72 1.18
C VAL A 193 -12.58 -11.51 -0.17
N GLY A 194 -11.86 -10.96 -1.15
CA GLY A 194 -12.31 -10.80 -2.53
C GLY A 194 -11.11 -10.53 -3.44
N ILE A 195 -11.29 -10.73 -4.74
CA ILE A 195 -10.28 -10.44 -5.76
C ILE A 195 -10.94 -9.61 -6.87
N ILE A 196 -10.27 -8.54 -7.31
CA ILE A 196 -10.67 -7.77 -8.48
C ILE A 196 -9.54 -7.79 -9.50
N LEU A 197 -9.81 -8.33 -10.68
CA LEU A 197 -8.89 -8.37 -11.81
C LEU A 197 -9.07 -7.08 -12.61
N SER A 198 -8.07 -6.20 -12.58
CA SER A 198 -8.14 -4.89 -13.24
C SER A 198 -8.12 -4.98 -14.77
N GLY A 199 -8.40 -3.85 -15.42
CA GLY A 199 -8.17 -3.70 -16.85
C GLY A 199 -6.68 -3.67 -17.22
N GLY A 200 -6.40 -3.63 -18.53
CA GLY A 200 -5.05 -3.62 -19.07
C GLY A 200 -5.08 -3.14 -20.53
N PRO A 201 -4.01 -2.50 -21.03
CA PRO A 201 -3.96 -2.02 -22.42
C PRO A 201 -3.72 -3.15 -23.44
N SER A 202 -3.33 -4.34 -22.97
CA SER A 202 -2.92 -5.47 -23.80
C SER A 202 -4.11 -6.26 -24.36
N SER A 203 -3.86 -6.98 -25.45
CA SER A 203 -4.74 -8.07 -25.92
C SER A 203 -4.34 -9.38 -25.25
N VAL A 204 -5.31 -10.20 -24.80
CA VAL A 204 -5.03 -11.49 -24.11
C VAL A 204 -4.27 -12.49 -24.99
N TYR A 205 -4.30 -12.31 -26.32
CA TYR A 205 -3.62 -13.17 -27.28
C TYR A 205 -2.22 -12.69 -27.68
N GLU A 206 -1.82 -11.50 -27.22
CA GLU A 206 -0.51 -10.93 -27.56
C GLU A 206 0.61 -11.71 -26.85
N ALA A 207 1.72 -11.95 -27.56
CA ALA A 207 2.86 -12.64 -26.98
C ALA A 207 3.49 -11.80 -25.85
N GLY A 208 3.50 -12.36 -24.63
CA GLY A 208 3.97 -11.64 -23.44
C GLY A 208 2.90 -10.78 -22.77
N ALA A 209 1.62 -10.93 -23.15
CA ALA A 209 0.52 -10.28 -22.47
C ALA A 209 0.48 -10.64 -20.97
N PRO A 210 0.11 -9.70 -20.09
CA PRO A 210 -0.04 -9.95 -18.66
C PRO A 210 -0.96 -11.14 -18.38
N SER A 211 -0.44 -12.17 -17.71
CA SER A 211 -1.19 -13.38 -17.34
C SER A 211 -1.44 -13.44 -15.83
N LEU A 212 -2.44 -14.24 -15.43
CA LEU A 212 -2.74 -14.61 -14.05
C LEU A 212 -2.44 -16.09 -13.84
N ASP A 213 -1.97 -16.48 -12.65
CA ASP A 213 -1.90 -17.88 -12.24
C ASP A 213 -3.33 -18.48 -12.16
N PRO A 214 -3.69 -19.48 -12.98
CA PRO A 214 -5.04 -20.04 -12.99
C PRO A 214 -5.48 -20.62 -11.64
N GLY A 215 -4.52 -21.05 -10.80
CA GLY A 215 -4.81 -21.57 -9.46
C GLY A 215 -5.46 -20.54 -8.53
N VAL A 216 -5.48 -19.26 -8.90
CA VAL A 216 -6.21 -18.20 -8.18
C VAL A 216 -7.71 -18.46 -8.18
N PHE A 217 -8.28 -18.97 -9.28
CA PHE A 217 -9.71 -19.30 -9.35
C PHE A 217 -10.09 -20.52 -8.52
N ASP A 218 -9.11 -21.36 -8.15
CA ASP A 218 -9.32 -22.53 -7.30
C ASP A 218 -9.30 -22.20 -5.79
N LEU A 219 -9.02 -20.95 -5.42
CA LEU A 219 -8.96 -20.50 -4.02
C LEU A 219 -10.34 -20.40 -3.35
N GLY A 220 -11.43 -20.38 -4.12
CA GLY A 220 -12.79 -20.21 -3.61
C GLY A 220 -13.06 -18.82 -3.04
N VAL A 221 -12.38 -17.79 -3.56
CA VAL A 221 -12.54 -16.39 -3.14
C VAL A 221 -13.38 -15.63 -4.19
N PRO A 222 -14.41 -14.86 -3.80
CA PRO A 222 -15.21 -14.07 -4.74
C PRO A 222 -14.33 -13.22 -5.66
N THR A 223 -14.61 -13.25 -6.97
CA THR A 223 -13.74 -12.61 -7.96
C THR A 223 -14.53 -11.78 -8.97
N LEU A 224 -14.12 -10.52 -9.17
CA LEU A 224 -14.65 -9.61 -10.18
C LEU A 224 -13.61 -9.36 -11.28
N GLY A 225 -13.95 -9.60 -12.54
CA GLY A 225 -13.14 -9.21 -13.69
C GLY A 225 -13.59 -7.89 -14.32
N ILE A 226 -12.65 -6.98 -14.60
CA ILE A 226 -12.92 -5.71 -15.28
C ILE A 226 -12.13 -5.64 -16.58
N CYS A 227 -12.82 -5.42 -17.70
CA CYS A 227 -12.22 -5.24 -19.03
C CYS A 227 -11.22 -6.36 -19.41
N TYR A 228 -9.90 -6.12 -19.31
CA TYR A 228 -8.88 -7.15 -19.54
C TYR A 228 -8.98 -8.30 -18.53
N GLY A 229 -9.15 -8.00 -17.24
CA GLY A 229 -9.34 -9.00 -16.19
C GLY A 229 -10.60 -9.85 -16.41
N PHE A 230 -11.63 -9.27 -17.00
CA PHE A 230 -12.84 -10.00 -17.44
C PHE A 230 -12.53 -11.00 -18.56
N GLN A 231 -11.70 -10.62 -19.54
CA GLN A 231 -11.27 -11.50 -20.62
C GLN A 231 -10.36 -12.63 -20.13
N VAL A 232 -9.42 -12.32 -19.23
CA VAL A 232 -8.55 -13.31 -18.58
C VAL A 232 -9.39 -14.34 -17.82
N MET A 233 -10.38 -13.88 -17.04
CA MET A 233 -11.31 -14.77 -16.34
C MET A 233 -12.11 -15.64 -17.31
N ALA A 234 -12.68 -15.04 -18.36
CA ALA A 234 -13.45 -15.76 -19.36
C ALA A 234 -12.61 -16.87 -20.01
N GLN A 235 -11.39 -16.56 -20.44
CA GLN A 235 -10.48 -17.52 -21.07
C GLN A 235 -10.06 -18.65 -20.12
N ALA A 236 -9.70 -18.31 -18.87
CA ALA A 236 -9.27 -19.29 -17.89
C ALA A 236 -10.38 -20.29 -17.51
N LEU A 237 -11.64 -19.86 -17.56
CA LEU A 237 -12.80 -20.67 -17.19
C LEU A 237 -13.47 -21.36 -18.39
N GLY A 238 -12.89 -21.27 -19.59
CA GLY A 238 -13.38 -21.98 -20.78
C GLY A 238 -14.41 -21.23 -21.64
N GLY A 239 -14.54 -19.91 -21.45
CA GLY A 239 -15.23 -19.01 -22.37
C GLY A 239 -14.42 -18.72 -23.64
N GLU A 240 -14.97 -17.89 -24.52
CA GLU A 240 -14.34 -17.50 -25.79
C GLU A 240 -14.14 -15.98 -25.84
N VAL A 241 -12.89 -15.54 -26.01
CA VAL A 241 -12.55 -14.14 -26.28
C VAL A 241 -12.25 -14.02 -27.77
N ALA A 242 -12.80 -13.03 -28.45
CA ALA A 242 -12.61 -12.85 -29.88
C ALA A 242 -12.16 -11.41 -30.21
N ASN A 243 -11.25 -11.30 -31.18
CA ASN A 243 -11.00 -10.04 -31.85
C ASN A 243 -11.97 -9.94 -33.04
N THR A 244 -13.04 -9.17 -32.88
CA THR A 244 -14.09 -9.03 -33.89
C THR A 244 -13.74 -7.97 -34.95
N GLY A 245 -12.60 -7.28 -34.80
CA GLY A 245 -12.21 -6.12 -35.61
C GLY A 245 -12.96 -4.83 -35.26
N LEU A 246 -13.99 -4.91 -34.41
CA LEU A 246 -14.69 -3.76 -33.83
C LEU A 246 -13.98 -3.35 -32.55
N ARG A 247 -13.92 -2.05 -32.28
CA ARG A 247 -13.34 -1.51 -31.04
C ARG A 247 -14.34 -0.55 -30.42
N GLU A 248 -14.61 -0.71 -29.13
CA GLU A 248 -15.47 0.20 -28.36
C GLU A 248 -14.57 1.00 -27.41
N TYR A 249 -14.49 2.31 -27.66
CA TYR A 249 -13.78 3.26 -26.81
C TYR A 249 -14.71 4.41 -26.47
N GLY A 250 -14.93 4.63 -25.18
CA GLY A 250 -15.74 5.71 -24.64
C GLY A 250 -17.16 5.30 -24.25
N ALA A 251 -18.01 6.32 -24.12
CA ALA A 251 -19.40 6.21 -23.72
C ALA A 251 -20.18 5.29 -24.68
N THR A 252 -20.82 4.27 -24.12
CA THR A 252 -21.53 3.22 -24.85
C THR A 252 -22.80 2.84 -24.11
N ASP A 253 -23.91 2.66 -24.83
CA ASP A 253 -25.16 2.17 -24.23
C ASP A 253 -25.10 0.65 -24.04
N ALA A 254 -25.20 0.21 -22.78
CA ALA A 254 -25.30 -1.19 -22.41
C ALA A 254 -26.74 -1.55 -22.01
N ALA A 255 -27.23 -2.66 -22.54
CA ALA A 255 -28.54 -3.22 -22.22
C ALA A 255 -28.40 -4.42 -21.28
N LEU A 256 -29.08 -4.38 -20.14
CA LEU A 256 -29.12 -5.45 -19.16
C LEU A 256 -30.04 -6.58 -19.61
N THR A 257 -29.65 -7.81 -19.30
CA THR A 257 -30.48 -8.99 -19.48
C THR A 257 -31.35 -9.20 -18.24
N GLY A 258 -32.66 -9.24 -18.41
CA GLY A 258 -33.60 -9.49 -17.30
C GLY A 258 -33.49 -8.41 -16.22
N SER A 259 -33.20 -8.81 -14.98
CA SER A 259 -32.97 -7.88 -13.86
C SER A 259 -31.49 -7.54 -13.62
N GLY A 260 -30.57 -8.04 -14.45
CA GLY A 260 -29.13 -7.82 -14.29
C GLY A 260 -28.44 -8.68 -13.23
N GLY A 261 -29.12 -9.72 -12.71
CA GLY A 261 -28.57 -10.62 -11.67
C GLY A 261 -28.21 -9.92 -10.36
N VAL A 262 -27.32 -10.52 -9.56
CA VAL A 262 -26.84 -9.93 -8.29
C VAL A 262 -25.96 -8.70 -8.56
N LEU A 263 -25.11 -8.76 -9.58
CA LEU A 263 -24.10 -7.74 -9.87
C LEU A 263 -24.70 -6.41 -10.38
N LEU A 264 -25.67 -6.46 -11.29
CA LEU A 264 -26.28 -5.27 -11.89
C LEU A 264 -27.70 -5.01 -11.35
N GLY A 265 -28.13 -5.78 -10.34
CA GLY A 265 -29.46 -5.70 -9.77
C GLY A 265 -29.76 -4.33 -9.13
N GLY A 266 -30.88 -3.74 -9.53
CA GLY A 266 -31.33 -2.41 -9.07
C GLY A 266 -31.01 -1.26 -10.02
N GLN A 267 -30.28 -1.53 -11.11
CA GLN A 267 -29.91 -0.54 -12.13
C GLN A 267 -30.94 -0.48 -13.27
N PRO A 268 -30.98 0.62 -14.04
CA PRO A 268 -31.82 0.72 -15.24
C PRO A 268 -31.48 -0.34 -16.29
N GLY A 269 -32.48 -0.79 -17.05
CA GLY A 269 -32.33 -1.81 -18.09
C GLY A 269 -31.43 -1.37 -19.26
N GLU A 270 -31.25 -0.08 -19.46
CA GLU A 270 -30.27 0.53 -20.37
C GLU A 270 -29.49 1.59 -19.61
N GLN A 271 -28.17 1.62 -19.77
CA GLN A 271 -27.30 2.56 -19.08
C GLN A 271 -26.06 2.90 -19.89
N ASN A 272 -25.51 4.10 -19.66
CA ASN A 272 -24.25 4.51 -20.26
C ASN A 272 -23.07 3.94 -19.46
N VAL A 273 -22.15 3.27 -20.16
CA VAL A 273 -20.94 2.66 -19.61
C VAL A 273 -19.69 3.10 -20.38
N TRP A 274 -18.55 3.13 -19.70
CA TRP A 274 -17.27 3.49 -20.31
C TRP A 274 -16.50 2.26 -20.81
N MET A 275 -16.57 2.02 -22.12
CA MET A 275 -15.84 0.93 -22.78
C MET A 275 -14.41 1.37 -23.13
N SER A 276 -13.46 0.45 -23.03
CA SER A 276 -12.09 0.67 -23.50
C SER A 276 -11.41 -0.64 -23.89
N HIS A 277 -11.91 -1.28 -24.94
CA HIS A 277 -11.41 -2.59 -25.36
C HIS A 277 -11.35 -2.76 -26.89
N GLY A 278 -10.39 -3.59 -27.31
CA GLY A 278 -10.31 -4.09 -28.69
C GLY A 278 -10.84 -5.52 -28.80
N ASP A 279 -10.42 -6.39 -27.89
CA ASP A 279 -10.97 -7.75 -27.78
C ASP A 279 -12.26 -7.71 -26.95
N GLN A 280 -13.10 -8.73 -27.10
CA GLN A 280 -14.36 -8.85 -26.37
C GLN A 280 -14.70 -10.31 -26.08
N VAL A 281 -15.42 -10.57 -25.00
CA VAL A 281 -15.94 -11.92 -24.73
C VAL A 281 -17.07 -12.22 -25.71
N ALA A 282 -16.87 -13.24 -26.56
CA ALA A 282 -17.85 -13.70 -27.53
C ALA A 282 -18.80 -14.74 -26.94
N LYS A 283 -18.31 -15.55 -26.00
CA LYS A 283 -19.09 -16.58 -25.31
C LYS A 283 -18.71 -16.65 -23.84
N ALA A 284 -19.71 -16.55 -22.95
CA ALA A 284 -19.50 -16.75 -21.52
C ALA A 284 -19.06 -18.20 -21.21
N PRO A 285 -18.30 -18.43 -20.13
CA PRO A 285 -17.95 -19.78 -19.70
C PRO A 285 -19.20 -20.59 -19.33
N GLU A 286 -19.10 -21.92 -19.37
CA GLU A 286 -20.23 -22.79 -19.02
C GLU A 286 -20.65 -22.58 -17.56
N GLY A 287 -21.97 -22.50 -17.32
CA GLY A 287 -22.56 -22.24 -16.01
C GLY A 287 -22.73 -20.76 -15.66
N PHE A 288 -22.20 -19.84 -16.47
CA PHE A 288 -22.38 -18.40 -16.26
C PHE A 288 -23.64 -17.86 -16.96
N GLU A 289 -24.32 -16.93 -16.31
CA GLU A 289 -25.42 -16.16 -16.88
C GLU A 289 -24.90 -14.86 -17.50
N VAL A 290 -25.34 -14.53 -18.72
CA VAL A 290 -25.02 -13.25 -19.38
C VAL A 290 -25.93 -12.15 -18.82
N LEU A 291 -25.34 -11.14 -18.19
CA LEU A 291 -26.05 -10.10 -17.45
C LEU A 291 -26.27 -8.82 -18.27
N ALA A 292 -25.44 -8.55 -19.27
CA ALA A 292 -25.56 -7.38 -20.14
C ALA A 292 -24.92 -7.59 -21.51
N SER A 293 -25.33 -6.79 -22.49
CA SER A 293 -24.80 -6.75 -23.85
C SER A 293 -24.79 -5.32 -24.41
N THR A 294 -23.96 -5.05 -25.41
CA THR A 294 -24.03 -3.83 -26.24
C THR A 294 -24.34 -4.20 -27.69
N ALA A 295 -24.47 -3.19 -28.55
CA ALA A 295 -24.65 -3.42 -29.98
C ALA A 295 -23.49 -4.19 -30.64
N ALA A 296 -22.25 -4.02 -30.14
CA ALA A 296 -21.07 -4.69 -30.68
C ALA A 296 -20.57 -5.85 -29.80
N THR A 297 -20.88 -5.85 -28.50
CA THR A 297 -20.39 -6.81 -27.52
C THR A 297 -21.53 -7.69 -26.95
N PRO A 298 -21.69 -8.94 -27.45
CA PRO A 298 -22.79 -9.82 -27.01
C PRO A 298 -22.73 -10.20 -25.53
N VAL A 299 -21.52 -10.28 -24.96
CA VAL A 299 -21.31 -10.61 -23.54
C VAL A 299 -20.56 -9.45 -22.90
N ALA A 300 -21.29 -8.40 -22.53
CA ALA A 300 -20.72 -7.22 -21.87
C ALA A 300 -20.58 -7.43 -20.35
N ALA A 301 -21.38 -8.33 -19.77
CA ALA A 301 -21.21 -8.79 -18.39
C ALA A 301 -21.70 -10.23 -18.22
N PHE A 302 -21.11 -10.98 -17.29
CA PHE A 302 -21.63 -12.27 -16.84
C PHE A 302 -21.50 -12.45 -15.32
N GLY A 303 -22.21 -13.43 -14.77
CA GLY A 303 -22.12 -13.82 -13.37
C GLY A 303 -22.35 -15.32 -13.12
N ASP A 304 -21.74 -15.82 -12.06
CA ASP A 304 -21.98 -17.11 -11.43
C ASP A 304 -22.14 -16.88 -9.93
N ASP A 305 -23.39 -16.94 -9.46
CA ASP A 305 -23.75 -16.68 -8.07
C ASP A 305 -23.22 -17.77 -7.11
N GLU A 306 -23.06 -19.02 -7.58
CA GLU A 306 -22.59 -20.14 -6.74
C GLU A 306 -21.11 -19.99 -6.39
N ARG A 307 -20.28 -19.64 -7.39
CA ARG A 307 -18.85 -19.37 -7.19
C ARG A 307 -18.53 -17.92 -6.82
N CYS A 308 -19.52 -17.03 -6.89
CA CYS A 308 -19.35 -15.58 -6.76
C CYS A 308 -18.31 -15.01 -7.75
N PHE A 309 -18.35 -15.49 -8.99
CA PHE A 309 -17.49 -15.00 -10.07
C PHE A 309 -18.29 -14.12 -11.01
N TYR A 310 -17.81 -12.89 -11.21
CA TYR A 310 -18.51 -11.88 -11.99
C TYR A 310 -17.52 -11.16 -12.90
N GLY A 311 -18.02 -10.55 -13.95
CA GLY A 311 -17.21 -9.58 -14.66
C GLY A 311 -17.97 -8.71 -15.64
N VAL A 312 -17.31 -7.61 -15.99
CA VAL A 312 -17.84 -6.55 -16.85
C VAL A 312 -16.78 -6.12 -17.85
N GLN A 313 -17.20 -5.83 -19.07
CA GLN A 313 -16.31 -5.40 -20.16
C GLN A 313 -15.97 -3.91 -20.11
N TRP A 314 -16.77 -3.11 -19.40
CA TRP A 314 -16.55 -1.68 -19.16
C TRP A 314 -15.78 -1.41 -17.86
N HIS A 315 -15.41 -0.16 -17.63
CA HIS A 315 -14.74 0.31 -16.42
C HIS A 315 -15.75 0.88 -15.41
N PRO A 316 -16.19 0.13 -14.38
CA PRO A 316 -17.09 0.65 -13.35
C PRO A 316 -16.42 1.66 -12.41
N GLU A 317 -15.09 1.71 -12.35
CA GLU A 317 -14.34 2.57 -11.44
C GLU A 317 -14.30 4.05 -11.87
N VAL A 318 -14.59 4.34 -13.13
CA VAL A 318 -14.56 5.70 -13.70
C VAL A 318 -15.93 6.36 -13.62
N LYS A 319 -15.94 7.69 -13.38
CA LYS A 319 -17.17 8.50 -13.31
C LYS A 319 -18.00 8.54 -14.59
N HIS A 320 -17.42 8.14 -15.72
CA HIS A 320 -18.11 8.10 -17.01
C HIS A 320 -19.09 6.92 -17.14
N SER A 321 -19.02 5.94 -16.23
CA SER A 321 -20.01 4.86 -16.12
C SER A 321 -21.05 5.24 -15.06
N ASP A 322 -22.29 5.46 -15.48
CA ASP A 322 -23.33 6.11 -14.64
C ASP A 322 -23.59 5.37 -13.32
N HIS A 323 -23.58 4.04 -13.35
CA HIS A 323 -23.81 3.17 -12.19
C HIS A 323 -22.56 2.37 -11.79
N GLY A 324 -21.37 2.85 -12.15
CA GLY A 324 -20.12 2.13 -11.95
C GLY A 324 -19.83 1.76 -10.48
N GLN A 325 -20.02 2.71 -9.55
CA GLN A 325 -19.82 2.45 -8.12
C GLN A 325 -20.80 1.39 -7.58
N GLU A 326 -22.05 1.40 -8.04
CA GLU A 326 -23.05 0.41 -7.63
C GLU A 326 -22.67 -1.01 -8.05
N VAL A 327 -21.98 -1.20 -9.18
CA VAL A 327 -21.46 -2.52 -9.60
C VAL A 327 -20.44 -3.05 -8.58
N ILE A 328 -19.53 -2.19 -8.14
CA ILE A 328 -18.48 -2.55 -7.17
C ILE A 328 -19.13 -2.85 -5.80
N GLU A 329 -20.07 -2.01 -5.35
CA GLU A 329 -20.81 -2.23 -4.09
C GLU A 329 -21.66 -3.51 -4.11
N ASN A 330 -22.31 -3.81 -5.24
CA ASN A 330 -23.08 -5.04 -5.41
C ASN A 330 -22.16 -6.28 -5.34
N PHE A 331 -21.00 -6.23 -5.99
CA PHE A 331 -20.02 -7.31 -5.88
C PHE A 331 -19.54 -7.51 -4.43
N LEU A 332 -19.15 -6.43 -3.75
CA LEU A 332 -18.58 -6.52 -2.41
C LEU A 332 -19.63 -6.93 -1.36
N HIS A 333 -20.80 -6.29 -1.35
CA HIS A 333 -21.75 -6.44 -0.25
C HIS A 333 -22.87 -7.44 -0.56
N LYS A 334 -23.38 -7.49 -1.79
CA LYS A 334 -24.50 -8.38 -2.15
C LYS A 334 -24.01 -9.75 -2.56
N ALA A 335 -22.97 -9.83 -3.39
CA ALA A 335 -22.42 -11.10 -3.85
C ALA A 335 -21.45 -11.71 -2.84
N ALA A 336 -20.38 -11.00 -2.47
CA ALA A 336 -19.37 -11.50 -1.56
C ALA A 336 -19.77 -11.43 -0.07
N GLY A 337 -20.84 -10.71 0.27
CA GLY A 337 -21.37 -10.62 1.64
C GLY A 337 -20.43 -9.89 2.61
N LEU A 338 -19.56 -9.02 2.10
CA LEU A 338 -18.56 -8.33 2.91
C LEU A 338 -19.19 -7.19 3.70
N PRO A 339 -18.86 -7.02 4.99
CA PRO A 339 -19.31 -5.88 5.77
C PRO A 339 -18.59 -4.59 5.33
N ALA A 340 -19.24 -3.45 5.52
CA ALA A 340 -18.65 -2.13 5.32
C ALA A 340 -17.97 -1.64 6.63
N ASP A 341 -16.92 -2.33 7.07
CA ASP A 341 -16.23 -2.07 8.33
C ASP A 341 -14.95 -1.25 8.19
N TRP A 342 -14.56 -0.92 6.96
CA TRP A 342 -13.48 0.02 6.69
C TRP A 342 -14.01 1.47 6.70
N ASN A 343 -13.90 2.14 7.84
CA ASN A 343 -14.29 3.54 8.02
C ASN A 343 -13.29 4.26 8.93
N SER A 344 -13.28 5.60 8.87
CA SER A 344 -12.31 6.44 9.59
C SER A 344 -12.23 6.14 11.09
N GLY A 345 -13.36 5.94 11.78
CA GLY A 345 -13.38 5.63 13.21
C GLY A 345 -12.74 4.28 13.55
N ASN A 346 -13.05 3.24 12.78
CA ASN A 346 -12.42 1.92 12.95
C ASN A 346 -10.92 1.98 12.66
N VAL A 347 -10.51 2.69 11.59
CA VAL A 347 -9.10 2.88 11.23
C VAL A 347 -8.36 3.62 12.33
N ILE A 348 -8.93 4.69 12.89
CA ILE A 348 -8.33 5.44 14.00
C ILE A 348 -8.13 4.52 15.21
N ALA A 349 -9.18 3.79 15.62
CA ALA A 349 -9.12 2.91 16.78
C ALA A 349 -8.04 1.82 16.64
N GLU A 350 -7.96 1.22 15.46
CA GLU A 350 -6.96 0.20 15.13
C GLU A 350 -5.54 0.77 15.13
N GLN A 351 -5.31 1.89 14.44
CA GLN A 351 -3.99 2.53 14.38
C GLN A 351 -3.55 3.00 15.78
N VAL A 352 -4.45 3.56 16.58
CA VAL A 352 -4.16 3.95 17.97
C VAL A 352 -3.70 2.76 18.81
N ALA A 353 -4.40 1.63 18.71
CA ALA A 353 -4.01 0.41 19.43
C ALA A 353 -2.62 -0.09 19.00
N ARG A 354 -2.36 -0.12 17.69
CA ARG A 354 -1.08 -0.55 17.12
C ARG A 354 0.08 0.37 17.49
N ILE A 355 -0.12 1.68 17.40
CA ILE A 355 0.89 2.68 17.79
C ILE A 355 1.21 2.54 19.28
N ARG A 356 0.21 2.37 20.15
CA ARG A 356 0.42 2.12 21.59
C ARG A 356 1.25 0.87 21.84
N GLU A 357 0.98 -0.22 21.12
CA GLU A 357 1.76 -1.46 21.24
C GLU A 357 3.21 -1.28 20.73
N GLN A 358 3.38 -0.61 19.58
CA GLN A 358 4.68 -0.38 18.97
C GLN A 358 5.56 0.55 19.83
N VAL A 359 5.01 1.69 20.26
CA VAL A 359 5.74 2.74 20.98
C VAL A 359 5.96 2.36 22.44
N GLY A 360 4.97 1.74 23.08
CA GLY A 360 5.00 1.46 24.52
C GLY A 360 5.29 2.73 25.32
N SER A 361 6.35 2.73 26.13
CA SER A 361 6.79 3.89 26.92
C SER A 361 7.89 4.73 26.23
N GLY A 362 8.16 4.52 24.95
CA GLY A 362 9.20 5.27 24.22
C GLY A 362 8.75 6.69 23.88
N ARG A 363 9.71 7.61 23.72
CA ARG A 363 9.44 8.96 23.19
C ARG A 363 9.43 8.96 21.67
N VAL A 364 8.57 9.81 21.11
CA VAL A 364 8.28 9.89 19.68
C VAL A 364 8.56 11.30 19.17
N LEU A 365 9.25 11.40 18.04
CA LEU A 365 9.48 12.66 17.34
C LEU A 365 8.64 12.68 16.06
N SER A 366 8.00 13.81 15.75
CA SER A 366 7.31 14.02 14.47
C SER A 366 7.83 15.27 13.78
N ALA A 367 8.01 15.20 12.45
CA ALA A 367 8.29 16.35 11.61
C ALA A 367 6.98 16.90 11.04
N LEU A 368 6.53 18.03 11.54
CA LEU A 368 5.35 18.72 11.05
C LEU A 368 5.76 19.64 9.90
N SER A 369 5.16 19.48 8.72
CA SER A 369 5.45 20.30 7.54
C SER A 369 4.38 21.36 7.25
N GLY A 370 3.25 21.32 7.97
CA GLY A 370 2.06 22.14 7.67
C GLY A 370 1.19 21.60 6.53
N GLY A 371 1.58 20.46 5.94
CA GLY A 371 0.74 19.68 5.03
C GLY A 371 -0.25 18.79 5.78
N VAL A 372 -1.30 18.35 5.07
CA VAL A 372 -2.35 17.48 5.64
C VAL A 372 -1.78 16.18 6.18
N ASP A 373 -0.86 15.53 5.46
CA ASP A 373 -0.39 14.17 5.83
C ASP A 373 0.39 14.18 7.14
N SER A 374 1.32 15.14 7.30
CA SER A 374 2.10 15.29 8.53
C SER A 374 1.24 15.76 9.70
N ALA A 375 0.22 16.59 9.45
CA ALA A 375 -0.73 17.01 10.47
C ALA A 375 -1.60 15.84 10.96
N VAL A 376 -2.17 15.05 10.05
CA VAL A 376 -3.01 13.91 10.41
C VAL A 376 -2.17 12.80 11.06
N SER A 377 -0.98 12.49 10.53
CA SER A 377 -0.12 11.47 11.15
C SER A 377 0.32 11.87 12.56
N THR A 378 0.68 13.14 12.77
CA THR A 378 1.05 13.67 14.09
C THR A 378 -0.13 13.63 15.05
N ALA A 379 -1.32 14.06 14.61
CA ALA A 379 -2.53 14.03 15.44
C ALA A 379 -2.91 12.60 15.83
N LEU A 380 -2.86 11.66 14.88
CA LEU A 380 -3.19 10.24 15.12
C LEU A 380 -2.21 9.59 16.11
N VAL A 381 -0.91 9.87 15.97
CA VAL A 381 0.09 9.38 16.94
C VAL A 381 -0.08 10.05 18.29
N HIS A 382 -0.42 11.34 18.34
CA HIS A 382 -0.70 12.03 19.61
C HIS A 382 -1.92 11.45 20.34
N GLU A 383 -3.00 11.12 19.62
CA GLU A 383 -4.15 10.40 20.19
C GLU A 383 -3.74 9.05 20.81
N ALA A 384 -2.73 8.41 20.23
CA ALA A 384 -2.20 7.15 20.73
C ALA A 384 -1.31 7.30 21.98
N VAL A 385 -0.36 8.25 21.98
CA VAL A 385 0.73 8.28 22.98
C VAL A 385 0.81 9.58 23.80
N GLY A 386 -0.08 10.54 23.54
CA GLY A 386 -0.16 11.82 24.26
C GLY A 386 1.18 12.57 24.31
N ASP A 387 1.60 12.91 25.53
CA ASP A 387 2.80 13.70 25.82
C ASP A 387 4.13 13.01 25.46
N GLN A 388 4.11 11.73 25.08
CA GLN A 388 5.30 11.04 24.56
C GLN A 388 5.74 11.60 23.20
N LEU A 389 4.83 12.28 22.47
CA LEU A 389 5.10 12.88 21.17
C LEU A 389 5.57 14.32 21.30
N THR A 390 6.68 14.64 20.63
CA THR A 390 7.13 16.01 20.37
C THR A 390 7.13 16.26 18.86
N ALA A 391 6.41 17.29 18.42
CA ALA A 391 6.41 17.73 17.03
C ALA A 391 7.43 18.85 16.81
N VAL A 392 8.12 18.81 15.67
CA VAL A 392 9.07 19.84 15.23
C VAL A 392 8.56 20.43 13.94
N PHE A 393 8.43 21.76 13.89
CA PHE A 393 8.05 22.52 12.70
C PHE A 393 9.19 23.46 12.31
N VAL A 394 9.74 23.27 11.11
CA VAL A 394 10.83 24.10 10.57
C VAL A 394 10.25 25.17 9.66
N ASP A 395 10.26 26.43 10.13
CA ASP A 395 9.94 27.58 9.30
C ASP A 395 11.16 27.93 8.42
N HIS A 396 11.16 27.35 7.22
CA HIS A 396 12.16 27.59 6.19
C HIS A 396 11.93 28.90 5.43
N GLY A 397 10.89 29.68 5.77
CA GLY A 397 10.65 30.99 5.16
C GLY A 397 10.14 30.95 3.73
N LEU A 398 9.66 29.80 3.24
CA LEU A 398 9.04 29.65 1.91
C LEU A 398 7.56 29.25 2.03
N LEU A 399 6.95 29.44 3.20
CA LEU A 399 5.54 29.17 3.47
C LEU A 399 4.63 30.31 3.01
N ARG A 400 3.33 30.04 2.92
CA ARG A 400 2.31 31.05 2.59
C ARG A 400 2.11 32.04 3.73
N LYS A 401 1.50 33.18 3.41
CA LYS A 401 1.13 34.20 4.39
C LYS A 401 0.19 33.61 5.47
N GLY A 402 0.55 33.79 6.73
CA GLY A 402 -0.23 33.32 7.88
C GLY A 402 -0.10 31.84 8.20
N GLU A 403 0.68 31.07 7.44
CA GLU A 403 0.73 29.61 7.57
C GLU A 403 1.47 29.17 8.84
N ARG A 404 2.52 29.90 9.24
CA ARG A 404 3.23 29.65 10.49
C ARG A 404 2.32 29.87 11.69
N GLU A 405 1.62 31.00 11.74
CA GLU A 405 0.73 31.34 12.85
C GLU A 405 -0.41 30.33 12.97
N GLN A 406 -0.98 29.87 11.86
CA GLN A 406 -2.01 28.81 11.85
C GLN A 406 -1.47 27.48 12.43
N VAL A 407 -0.22 27.11 12.15
CA VAL A 407 0.38 25.90 12.73
C VAL A 407 0.69 26.09 14.22
N GLU A 408 1.25 27.23 14.61
CA GLU A 408 1.61 27.50 16.02
C GLU A 408 0.38 27.65 16.93
N GLN A 409 -0.72 28.19 16.40
CA GLN A 409 -1.91 28.50 17.19
C GLN A 409 -3.01 27.45 16.98
N ASP A 410 -3.52 27.30 15.76
CA ASP A 410 -4.72 26.51 15.51
C ASP A 410 -4.46 25.01 15.68
N TYR A 411 -3.31 24.53 15.20
CA TYR A 411 -2.95 23.11 15.34
C TYR A 411 -2.64 22.74 16.79
N VAL A 412 -1.88 23.57 17.52
CA VAL A 412 -1.58 23.33 18.94
C VAL A 412 -2.85 23.43 19.79
N ALA A 413 -3.72 24.42 19.53
CA ALA A 413 -4.96 24.58 20.28
C ALA A 413 -5.96 23.44 20.04
N SER A 414 -5.98 22.85 18.84
CA SER A 414 -6.87 21.73 18.51
C SER A 414 -6.34 20.38 19.00
N THR A 415 -5.03 20.16 18.99
CA THR A 415 -4.44 18.85 19.31
C THR A 415 -3.85 18.74 20.70
N GLY A 416 -3.39 19.84 21.32
CA GLY A 416 -2.63 19.81 22.57
C GLY A 416 -1.18 19.35 22.42
N VAL A 417 -0.71 19.11 21.19
CA VAL A 417 0.65 18.62 20.91
C VAL A 417 1.72 19.60 21.38
N ARG A 418 2.79 19.06 22.00
CA ARG A 418 4.04 19.81 22.23
C ARG A 418 4.71 20.10 20.88
N LEU A 419 4.62 21.34 20.42
CA LEU A 419 5.23 21.82 19.18
C LEU A 419 6.49 22.64 19.47
N ILE A 420 7.57 22.33 18.76
CA ILE A 420 8.81 23.09 18.74
C ILE A 420 8.94 23.74 17.36
N THR A 421 8.85 25.07 17.31
CA THR A 421 9.07 25.82 16.08
C THR A 421 10.52 26.26 15.95
N VAL A 422 11.09 26.04 14.77
CA VAL A 422 12.47 26.36 14.42
C VAL A 422 12.45 27.41 13.34
N ASP A 423 12.97 28.60 13.64
CA ASP A 423 13.12 29.66 12.65
C ASP A 423 14.42 29.47 11.85
N ALA A 424 14.29 29.01 10.60
CA ALA A 424 15.41 28.77 9.70
C ALA A 424 15.41 29.72 8.48
N ARG A 425 14.59 30.77 8.50
CA ARG A 425 14.35 31.64 7.33
C ARG A 425 15.63 32.22 6.73
N GLU A 426 16.52 32.73 7.59
CA GLU A 426 17.80 33.31 7.15
C GLU A 426 18.75 32.27 6.54
N GLN A 427 18.79 31.06 7.10
CA GLN A 427 19.61 29.95 6.60
C GLN A 427 19.20 29.57 5.17
N PHE A 428 17.90 29.40 4.93
CA PHE A 428 17.38 29.04 3.61
C PHE A 428 17.55 30.16 2.59
N LEU A 429 17.25 31.41 2.96
CA LEU A 429 17.46 32.57 2.08
C LEU A 429 18.93 32.73 1.68
N THR A 430 19.85 32.55 2.63
CA THR A 430 21.29 32.62 2.35
C THR A 430 21.71 31.50 1.40
N ALA A 431 21.21 30.28 1.61
CA ALA A 431 21.54 29.14 0.78
C ALA A 431 20.97 29.23 -0.65
N LEU A 432 19.83 29.92 -0.83
CA LEU A 432 19.18 30.13 -2.13
C LEU A 432 19.68 31.36 -2.90
N SER A 433 20.55 32.18 -2.29
CA SER A 433 21.06 33.40 -2.91
C SER A 433 21.77 33.11 -4.24
N GLY A 434 21.36 33.83 -5.29
CA GLY A 434 21.93 33.69 -6.64
C GLY A 434 21.54 32.41 -7.39
N VAL A 435 20.63 31.59 -6.84
CA VAL A 435 20.20 30.33 -7.47
C VAL A 435 18.89 30.54 -8.23
N SER A 436 18.93 30.27 -9.54
CA SER A 436 17.75 30.33 -10.41
C SER A 436 17.34 28.98 -10.99
N ASP A 437 18.26 27.99 -11.05
CA ASP A 437 17.96 26.65 -11.53
C ASP A 437 17.00 25.92 -10.58
N PRO A 438 15.84 25.43 -11.06
CA PRO A 438 14.80 24.87 -10.20
C PRO A 438 15.22 23.55 -9.52
N GLU A 439 15.98 22.70 -10.21
CA GLU A 439 16.49 21.46 -9.64
C GLU A 439 17.49 21.73 -8.52
N GLU A 440 18.37 22.71 -8.71
CA GLU A 440 19.31 23.13 -7.66
C GLU A 440 18.57 23.78 -6.47
N LYS A 441 17.54 24.60 -6.71
CA LYS A 441 16.67 25.12 -5.64
C LYS A 441 16.07 23.99 -4.81
N ARG A 442 15.51 22.96 -5.46
CA ARG A 442 14.93 21.77 -4.79
C ARG A 442 15.96 21.05 -3.93
N LYS A 443 17.17 20.81 -4.46
CA LYS A 443 18.26 20.15 -3.72
C LYS A 443 18.73 20.96 -2.51
N ILE A 444 18.89 22.28 -2.68
CA ILE A 444 19.30 23.17 -1.61
C ILE A 444 18.26 23.17 -0.49
N ILE A 445 16.98 23.34 -0.83
CA ILE A 445 15.89 23.38 0.15
C ILE A 445 15.80 22.05 0.90
N GLY A 446 15.84 20.92 0.19
CA GLY A 446 15.83 19.59 0.83
C GLY A 446 17.01 19.39 1.80
N ARG A 447 18.22 19.77 1.37
CA ARG A 447 19.43 19.67 2.20
C ARG A 447 19.36 20.55 3.45
N GLU A 448 18.97 21.81 3.30
CA GLU A 448 18.89 22.73 4.45
C GLU A 448 17.78 22.32 5.43
N PHE A 449 16.67 21.77 4.93
CA PHE A 449 15.62 21.21 5.78
C PHE A 449 16.12 20.06 6.64
N ILE A 450 16.83 19.10 6.04
CA ILE A 450 17.44 17.99 6.77
C ILE A 450 18.39 18.52 7.86
N ARG A 451 19.27 19.46 7.53
CA ARG A 451 20.22 20.04 8.50
C ARG A 451 19.53 20.76 9.66
N SER A 452 18.52 21.57 9.37
CA SER A 452 17.77 22.29 10.40
C SER A 452 17.01 21.32 11.30
N PHE A 453 16.43 20.25 10.74
CA PHE A 453 15.77 19.20 11.50
C PHE A 453 16.76 18.39 12.35
N GLU A 454 17.88 17.94 11.77
CA GLU A 454 18.94 17.19 12.46
C GLU A 454 19.52 17.93 13.67
N LYS A 455 19.73 19.24 13.54
CA LYS A 455 20.23 20.06 14.63
C LYS A 455 19.28 20.01 15.84
N VAL A 456 18.00 20.24 15.60
CA VAL A 456 16.95 20.26 16.64
C VAL A 456 16.74 18.87 17.20
N GLN A 457 16.73 17.87 16.33
CA GLN A 457 16.65 16.47 16.71
C GLN A 457 17.82 16.06 17.61
N SER A 458 19.05 16.45 17.31
CA SER A 458 20.23 16.14 18.11
C SER A 458 20.16 16.79 19.50
N GLU A 459 19.69 18.03 19.58
CA GLU A 459 19.46 18.74 20.84
C GLU A 459 18.39 18.03 21.69
N LEU A 460 17.27 17.62 21.08
CA LEU A 460 16.20 16.90 21.76
C LEU A 460 16.60 15.50 22.22
N VAL A 461 17.37 14.78 21.40
CA VAL A 461 17.90 13.46 21.77
C VAL A 461 18.84 13.59 22.97
N ALA A 462 19.69 14.62 23.00
CA ALA A 462 20.60 14.87 24.12
C ALA A 462 19.85 15.23 25.41
N GLU A 463 18.83 16.10 25.33
CA GLU A 463 17.95 16.44 26.45
C GLU A 463 17.24 15.19 27.00
N ALA A 464 16.60 14.43 26.12
CA ALA A 464 15.85 13.23 26.49
C ALA A 464 16.76 12.12 27.05
N ALA A 465 17.98 11.98 26.54
CA ALA A 465 18.98 11.05 27.07
C ALA A 465 19.47 11.47 28.48
N ALA A 466 19.61 12.77 28.74
CA ALA A 466 19.96 13.27 30.07
C ALA A 466 18.84 13.03 31.10
N GLU A 467 17.58 13.00 30.65
CA GLU A 467 16.41 12.65 31.46
C GLU A 467 16.20 11.14 31.62
N GLY A 468 16.98 10.31 30.94
CA GLY A 468 16.88 8.84 30.98
C GLY A 468 15.81 8.24 30.07
N GLU A 469 15.23 9.02 29.16
CA GLU A 469 14.13 8.63 28.27
C GLU A 469 14.48 8.91 26.79
N PRO A 470 15.33 8.09 26.14
CA PRO A 470 15.76 8.36 24.77
C PRO A 470 14.59 8.35 23.77
N ILE A 471 14.64 9.26 22.80
CA ILE A 471 13.73 9.27 21.65
C ILE A 471 14.07 8.05 20.78
N ARG A 472 13.09 7.17 20.58
CA ARG A 472 13.27 5.91 19.83
C ARG A 472 12.52 5.89 18.51
N PHE A 473 11.47 6.70 18.38
CA PHE A 473 10.56 6.63 17.25
C PHE A 473 10.49 7.93 16.44
N LEU A 474 10.35 7.80 15.12
CA LEU A 474 10.13 8.90 14.20
C LEU A 474 8.83 8.68 13.41
N VAL A 475 7.93 9.66 13.45
CA VAL A 475 6.67 9.61 12.69
C VAL A 475 6.89 10.04 11.25
N GLN A 476 6.28 9.32 10.32
CA GLN A 476 6.21 9.71 8.91
C GLN A 476 4.78 9.63 8.38
N GLY A 477 4.43 10.56 7.48
CA GLY A 477 3.14 10.61 6.81
C GLY A 477 3.11 9.84 5.49
N THR A 478 3.84 8.73 5.38
CA THR A 478 3.87 7.88 4.18
C THR A 478 2.46 7.38 3.84
N LEU A 479 2.03 7.54 2.58
CA LEU A 479 0.70 7.13 2.12
C LEU A 479 0.76 5.84 1.29
N TYR A 480 -0.40 5.22 1.08
CA TYR A 480 -0.49 4.00 0.28
C TYR A 480 0.02 4.13 -1.16
N PRO A 481 -0.27 5.23 -1.91
CA PRO A 481 0.32 5.43 -3.24
C PRO A 481 1.85 5.43 -3.25
N ASP A 482 2.50 5.93 -2.19
CA ASP A 482 3.96 5.96 -2.09
C ASP A 482 4.54 4.54 -1.94
N VAL A 483 3.82 3.64 -1.25
CA VAL A 483 4.19 2.24 -1.08
C VAL A 483 4.05 1.47 -2.39
N VAL A 484 2.95 1.70 -3.12
CA VAL A 484 2.71 1.04 -4.42
C VAL A 484 3.77 1.44 -5.44
N GLU A 485 4.11 2.72 -5.53
CA GLU A 485 5.14 3.22 -6.46
C GLU A 485 6.55 2.71 -6.12
N SER A 486 6.84 2.45 -4.85
CA SER A 486 8.14 1.93 -4.40
C SER A 486 8.24 0.39 -4.43
N GLY A 487 7.10 -0.32 -4.37
CA GLY A 487 7.01 -1.78 -4.37
C GLY A 487 6.85 -2.45 -5.75
N GLY A 488 6.46 -1.70 -6.78
CA GLY A 488 6.23 -2.20 -8.15
C GLY A 488 7.48 -2.18 -9.05
N GLY A 489 7.87 -3.34 -9.60
CA GLY A 489 9.11 -3.51 -10.36
C GLY A 489 9.15 -3.00 -11.81
N THR A 490 10.39 -2.76 -12.28
CA THR A 490 10.93 -2.70 -13.66
C THR A 490 10.62 -1.55 -14.62
N GLY A 491 9.83 -0.54 -14.29
CA GLY A 491 9.50 0.53 -15.26
C GLY A 491 9.58 1.96 -14.75
N THR A 492 9.16 2.20 -13.52
CA THR A 492 9.18 3.54 -12.93
C THR A 492 10.48 3.71 -12.15
N ALA A 493 11.42 4.42 -12.75
CA ALA A 493 12.62 4.90 -12.07
C ALA A 493 12.24 5.47 -10.69
N ASN A 494 13.15 5.34 -9.72
CA ASN A 494 13.11 5.80 -8.32
C ASN A 494 12.81 7.32 -8.14
N ILE A 495 11.77 7.85 -8.79
CA ILE A 495 11.36 9.24 -8.82
C ILE A 495 10.40 9.46 -7.65
N LYS A 496 10.84 9.18 -6.43
CA LYS A 496 10.23 9.69 -5.19
C LYS A 496 11.10 9.50 -3.95
N SER A 497 12.43 9.40 -4.12
CA SER A 497 13.38 9.32 -2.99
C SER A 497 13.45 10.57 -2.10
N HIS A 498 12.65 11.63 -2.37
CA HIS A 498 12.83 12.94 -1.76
C HIS A 498 11.68 13.39 -0.83
N HIS A 499 10.61 12.60 -0.65
CA HIS A 499 9.45 13.05 0.14
C HIS A 499 9.25 12.36 1.49
N ASN A 500 9.83 11.18 1.72
CA ASN A 500 9.90 10.58 3.06
C ASN A 500 11.37 10.28 3.38
N VAL A 501 12.06 11.31 3.87
CA VAL A 501 13.28 11.18 4.68
C VAL A 501 14.40 10.34 4.01
N GLY A 502 14.58 10.46 2.68
CA GLY A 502 15.70 9.87 1.93
C GLY A 502 17.07 10.52 2.21
N GLY A 503 17.24 11.14 3.38
CA GLY A 503 18.44 11.89 3.72
C GLY A 503 18.80 11.90 5.20
N LEU A 504 18.16 11.10 6.05
CA LEU A 504 18.73 10.87 7.38
C LEU A 504 20.01 10.03 7.22
N PRO A 505 21.12 10.41 7.86
CA PRO A 505 22.35 9.65 7.78
C PRO A 505 22.16 8.21 8.29
N GLU A 506 22.91 7.27 7.71
CA GLU A 506 22.81 5.82 7.97
C GLU A 506 23.04 5.43 9.44
N ASP A 507 23.51 6.37 10.26
CA ASP A 507 23.81 6.20 11.68
C ASP A 507 22.63 6.52 12.62
N LEU A 508 21.51 7.05 12.12
CA LEU A 508 20.34 7.36 12.93
C LEU A 508 19.50 6.12 13.27
N GLN A 509 19.43 5.80 14.56
CA GLN A 509 18.78 4.61 15.10
C GLN A 509 17.33 4.88 15.53
N PHE A 510 16.46 5.33 14.61
CA PHE A 510 15.02 5.43 14.87
C PHE A 510 14.24 4.23 14.34
N GLU A 511 13.19 3.87 15.05
CA GLU A 511 12.12 3.01 14.56
C GLU A 511 11.01 3.89 13.95
N LEU A 512 10.61 3.59 12.72
CA LEU A 512 9.61 4.40 11.99
C LEU A 512 8.20 4.06 12.46
N VAL A 513 7.37 5.09 12.61
CA VAL A 513 5.92 4.99 12.86
C VAL A 513 5.21 5.61 11.66
N GLU A 514 4.65 4.77 10.78
CA GLU A 514 4.01 5.18 9.52
C GLU A 514 2.51 4.86 9.55
N PRO A 515 1.69 5.62 10.30
CA PRO A 515 0.30 5.23 10.58
C PRO A 515 -0.65 5.42 9.38
N LEU A 516 -0.22 6.13 8.34
CA LEU A 516 -1.02 6.41 7.14
C LEU A 516 -0.67 5.52 5.94
N ARG A 517 0.25 4.56 6.14
CA ARG A 517 0.87 3.76 5.07
C ARG A 517 -0.12 2.94 4.24
N THR A 518 -1.28 2.63 4.80
CA THR A 518 -2.36 1.86 4.15
C THR A 518 -3.51 2.72 3.61
N LEU A 519 -3.37 4.05 3.65
CA LEU A 519 -4.43 5.01 3.38
C LEU A 519 -4.19 5.84 2.12
N PHE A 520 -5.27 6.14 1.41
CA PHE A 520 -5.33 7.16 0.38
C PHE A 520 -5.55 8.55 0.97
N LYS A 521 -5.29 9.57 0.14
CA LYS A 521 -5.28 10.99 0.55
C LYS A 521 -6.64 11.50 1.05
N ASP A 522 -7.73 11.02 0.47
CA ASP A 522 -9.09 11.33 0.87
C ASP A 522 -9.47 10.70 2.21
N GLU A 523 -9.05 9.46 2.45
CA GLU A 523 -9.21 8.78 3.75
C GLU A 523 -8.45 9.52 4.85
N VAL A 524 -7.22 9.97 4.57
CA VAL A 524 -6.44 10.82 5.49
C VAL A 524 -7.19 12.10 5.83
N ARG A 525 -7.83 12.75 4.85
CA ARG A 525 -8.66 13.94 5.11
C ARG A 525 -9.87 13.60 5.99
N ALA A 526 -10.55 12.49 5.73
CA ALA A 526 -11.68 12.06 6.55
C ALA A 526 -11.27 11.79 8.01
N ILE A 527 -10.15 11.09 8.21
CA ILE A 527 -9.55 10.85 9.54
C ILE A 527 -9.16 12.16 10.21
N GLY A 528 -8.55 13.10 9.48
CA GLY A 528 -8.21 14.41 10.02
C GLY A 528 -9.43 15.16 10.60
N ARG A 529 -10.58 15.08 9.94
CA ARG A 529 -11.84 15.67 10.46
C ARG A 529 -12.34 14.96 11.70
N GLU A 530 -12.28 13.63 11.72
CA GLU A 530 -12.74 12.84 12.85
C GLU A 530 -11.85 13.02 14.09
N LEU A 531 -10.55 13.25 13.89
CA LEU A 531 -9.60 13.66 14.94
C LEU A 531 -9.80 15.12 15.41
N GLY A 532 -10.75 15.86 14.83
CA GLY A 532 -11.07 17.23 15.24
C GLY A 532 -10.14 18.30 14.68
N LEU A 533 -9.34 18.01 13.65
CA LEU A 533 -8.49 19.01 13.03
C LEU A 533 -9.33 20.09 12.31
N PRO A 534 -8.92 21.37 12.35
CA PRO A 534 -9.62 22.44 11.66
C PRO A 534 -9.75 22.20 10.15
N GLU A 535 -10.92 22.51 9.57
CA GLU A 535 -11.17 22.34 8.12
C GLU A 535 -10.17 23.13 7.27
N ALA A 536 -9.68 24.28 7.76
CA ALA A 536 -8.65 25.09 7.09
C ALA A 536 -7.29 24.36 6.94
N ILE A 537 -7.01 23.36 7.78
CA ILE A 537 -5.84 22.50 7.68
C ILE A 537 -6.16 21.30 6.78
N VAL A 538 -7.30 20.64 6.99
CA VAL A 538 -7.68 19.38 6.31
C VAL A 538 -8.04 19.58 4.83
N ALA A 539 -8.86 20.59 4.51
CA ALA A 539 -9.31 20.88 3.15
C ALA A 539 -8.22 21.53 2.28
N ARG A 540 -7.14 21.99 2.91
CA ARG A 540 -6.07 22.77 2.30
C ARG A 540 -5.57 22.15 1.00
N GLN A 541 -5.38 22.99 0.00
CA GLN A 541 -4.77 22.58 -1.25
C GLN A 541 -3.33 22.08 -1.00
N PRO A 542 -2.87 21.04 -1.73
CA PRO A 542 -1.50 20.57 -1.65
C PRO A 542 -0.50 21.72 -1.80
N PHE A 543 0.54 21.69 -0.98
CA PHE A 543 1.60 22.69 -1.00
C PHE A 543 2.95 21.96 -1.11
N PRO A 544 3.81 22.32 -2.09
CA PRO A 544 5.05 21.61 -2.31
C PRO A 544 6.01 21.79 -1.13
N GLY A 545 6.85 20.79 -0.85
CA GLY A 545 7.88 20.89 0.20
C GLY A 545 8.83 22.09 0.01
N PRO A 546 9.31 22.37 -1.22
CA PRO A 546 10.03 23.60 -1.54
C PRO A 546 9.24 24.91 -1.39
N GLY A 547 7.94 24.82 -1.13
CA GLY A 547 7.01 25.92 -0.94
C GLY A 547 7.03 26.93 -2.08
N LEU A 548 7.07 28.21 -1.73
CA LEU A 548 7.15 29.32 -2.67
C LEU A 548 8.46 29.35 -3.48
N GLY A 549 9.48 28.58 -3.09
CA GLY A 549 10.78 28.55 -3.78
C GLY A 549 10.71 28.07 -5.23
N ILE A 550 9.72 27.23 -5.56
CA ILE A 550 9.43 26.76 -6.94
C ILE A 550 8.26 27.51 -7.59
N ARG A 551 7.73 28.53 -6.92
CA ARG A 551 6.68 29.41 -7.45
C ARG A 551 7.21 30.79 -7.80
N ILE A 552 8.52 30.98 -7.69
CA ILE A 552 9.25 32.16 -8.16
C ILE A 552 10.14 31.69 -9.29
N VAL A 553 9.77 32.01 -10.53
CA VAL A 553 10.60 31.73 -11.70
C VAL A 553 11.76 32.72 -11.69
N GLY A 554 12.96 32.20 -11.39
CA GLY A 554 14.17 32.98 -11.14
C GLY A 554 14.70 32.86 -9.70
N GLU A 555 15.52 33.82 -9.29
CA GLU A 555 16.12 33.87 -7.94
C GLU A 555 15.07 34.12 -6.85
N VAL A 556 15.19 33.39 -5.74
CA VAL A 556 14.34 33.53 -4.55
C VAL A 556 14.96 34.55 -3.59
N THR A 557 14.27 35.66 -3.35
CA THR A 557 14.68 36.69 -2.37
C THR A 557 13.56 36.98 -1.39
N ALA A 558 13.89 37.55 -0.22
CA ALA A 558 12.89 37.94 0.79
C ALA A 558 11.83 38.89 0.20
N ASP A 559 12.26 39.86 -0.62
CA ASP A 559 11.37 40.83 -1.28
C ASP A 559 10.38 40.15 -2.24
N ARG A 560 10.88 39.23 -3.09
CA ARG A 560 10.06 38.46 -4.03
C ARG A 560 9.09 37.51 -3.33
N LEU A 561 9.49 36.93 -2.20
CA LEU A 561 8.64 36.08 -1.37
C LEU A 561 7.46 36.86 -0.77
N GLU A 562 7.70 38.08 -0.25
CA GLU A 562 6.63 38.92 0.28
C GLU A 562 5.62 39.33 -0.82
N ILE A 563 6.12 39.73 -1.99
CA ILE A 563 5.27 40.05 -3.16
C ILE A 563 4.40 38.85 -3.54
N LEU A 564 5.00 37.65 -3.62
CA LEU A 564 4.26 36.44 -3.98
C LEU A 564 3.27 36.02 -2.90
N ARG A 565 3.62 36.15 -1.61
CA ARG A 565 2.72 35.86 -0.48
C ARG A 565 1.45 36.68 -0.52
N ASP A 566 1.58 37.97 -0.82
CA ASP A 566 0.43 38.88 -0.91
C ASP A 566 -0.47 38.52 -2.10
N ALA A 567 0.12 38.24 -3.26
CA ALA A 567 -0.63 37.81 -4.44
C ALA A 567 -1.35 36.46 -4.24
N ASP A 568 -0.66 35.48 -3.64
CA ASP A 568 -1.22 34.16 -3.28
C ASP A 568 -2.38 34.29 -2.29
N ALA A 569 -2.24 35.14 -1.27
CA ALA A 569 -3.29 35.37 -0.27
C ALA A 569 -4.57 35.93 -0.90
N ILE A 570 -4.45 36.92 -1.80
CA ILE A 570 -5.59 37.51 -2.51
C ILE A 570 -6.27 36.48 -3.40
N ALA A 571 -5.50 35.70 -4.17
CA ALA A 571 -6.06 34.68 -5.05
C ALA A 571 -6.87 33.64 -4.25
N ARG A 572 -6.30 33.12 -3.16
CA ARG A 572 -7.00 32.17 -2.28
C ARG A 572 -8.25 32.76 -1.65
N GLU A 573 -8.18 33.98 -1.13
CA GLU A 573 -9.32 34.65 -0.51
C GLU A 573 -10.51 34.79 -1.48
N GLU A 574 -10.27 35.21 -2.72
CA GLU A 574 -11.32 35.37 -3.71
C GLU A 574 -11.87 34.04 -4.25
N LEU A 575 -11.03 33.00 -4.36
CA LEU A 575 -11.48 31.65 -4.73
C LEU A 575 -12.37 31.04 -3.63
N THR A 576 -11.99 31.19 -2.36
CA THR A 576 -12.81 30.76 -1.22
C THR A 576 -14.14 31.52 -1.16
N LYS A 577 -14.13 32.85 -1.33
CA LYS A 577 -15.37 33.66 -1.39
C LYS A 577 -16.30 33.23 -2.53
N ALA A 578 -15.74 32.72 -3.62
CA ALA A 578 -16.50 32.21 -4.76
C ALA A 578 -17.01 30.77 -4.54
N GLY A 579 -16.64 30.09 -3.45
CA GLY A 579 -17.04 28.72 -3.16
C GLY A 579 -16.34 27.66 -4.01
N LEU A 580 -15.21 27.99 -4.64
CA LEU A 580 -14.54 27.14 -5.62
C LEU A 580 -13.52 26.16 -5.01
N ASP A 581 -13.33 26.17 -3.68
CA ASP A 581 -12.35 25.33 -2.99
C ASP A 581 -12.61 23.82 -3.18
N GLY A 582 -13.85 23.40 -3.43
CA GLY A 582 -14.20 22.01 -3.73
C GLY A 582 -13.98 21.60 -5.19
N GLU A 583 -13.90 22.55 -6.11
CA GLU A 583 -13.73 22.31 -7.56
C GLU A 583 -12.26 22.32 -7.98
N ILE A 584 -11.46 23.14 -7.28
CA ILE A 584 -10.04 23.36 -7.57
C ILE A 584 -9.20 22.45 -6.69
N TRP A 585 -8.48 21.52 -7.31
CA TRP A 585 -7.57 20.64 -6.59
C TRP A 585 -6.35 21.42 -6.07
N GLN A 586 -5.78 22.28 -6.91
CA GLN A 586 -4.70 23.19 -6.54
C GLN A 586 -4.73 24.44 -7.43
N CYS A 587 -4.37 25.60 -6.89
CA CYS A 587 -4.15 26.82 -7.68
C CYS A 587 -2.81 27.47 -7.30
N PRO A 588 -1.66 27.03 -7.86
CA PRO A 588 -0.42 27.76 -7.72
C PRO A 588 -0.56 29.20 -8.21
N VAL A 589 0.02 30.12 -7.46
CA VAL A 589 0.27 31.49 -7.88
C VAL A 589 1.78 31.58 -8.11
N VAL A 590 2.18 32.01 -9.30
CA VAL A 590 3.59 32.00 -9.74
C VAL A 590 4.05 33.41 -10.10
N LEU A 591 5.20 33.81 -9.58
CA LEU A 591 5.85 35.10 -9.88
C LEU A 591 6.88 34.91 -10.99
N LEU A 592 6.70 35.65 -12.11
CA LEU A 592 7.70 35.73 -13.17
C LEU A 592 8.74 36.80 -12.83
N ALA A 593 9.68 36.45 -11.94
CA ALA A 593 10.48 37.41 -11.21
C ALA A 593 11.51 38.14 -12.08
N ASP A 594 11.94 37.55 -13.19
CA ASP A 594 12.87 38.16 -14.14
C ASP A 594 12.17 38.83 -15.33
N VAL A 595 10.84 38.72 -15.41
CA VAL A 595 10.03 39.38 -16.44
C VAL A 595 9.51 40.71 -15.90
N ARG A 596 9.64 41.76 -16.72
CA ARG A 596 9.03 43.07 -16.47
C ARG A 596 8.01 43.39 -17.54
N SER A 597 6.85 43.87 -17.13
CA SER A 597 5.79 44.30 -18.02
C SER A 597 5.48 45.78 -17.84
N VAL A 598 5.10 46.44 -18.92
CA VAL A 598 4.63 47.82 -18.86
C VAL A 598 3.17 47.84 -18.41
N GLY A 599 2.86 48.73 -17.47
CA GLY A 599 1.51 49.00 -17.01
C GLY A 599 1.27 50.49 -16.82
N VAL A 600 0.01 50.85 -16.60
CA VAL A 600 -0.41 52.18 -16.15
C VAL A 600 -1.23 51.95 -14.90
N GLN A 601 -0.73 52.42 -13.76
CA GLN A 601 -1.40 52.34 -12.45
C GLN A 601 -1.43 53.76 -11.88
N GLY A 602 -2.63 54.31 -11.67
CA GLY A 602 -2.83 55.75 -11.50
C GLY A 602 -2.53 56.52 -12.81
N ASP A 603 -1.86 57.67 -12.70
CA ASP A 603 -1.46 58.50 -13.85
C ASP A 603 -0.02 58.22 -14.34
N GLY A 604 0.67 57.23 -13.75
CA GLY A 604 2.08 56.93 -14.00
C GLY A 604 2.32 55.62 -14.77
N ARG A 605 3.41 55.57 -15.54
CA ARG A 605 3.89 54.33 -16.18
C ARG A 605 4.60 53.46 -15.15
N THR A 606 4.24 52.18 -15.06
CA THR A 606 4.86 51.22 -14.15
C THR A 606 5.56 50.08 -14.90
N TYR A 607 6.53 49.46 -14.22
CA TYR A 607 7.30 48.30 -14.69
C TYR A 607 7.28 47.19 -13.64
N GLY A 608 6.15 46.48 -13.53
CA GLY A 608 5.93 45.40 -12.58
C GLY A 608 6.21 44.01 -13.14
N HIS A 609 6.15 43.02 -12.26
CA HIS A 609 6.20 41.61 -12.56
C HIS A 609 4.82 41.08 -12.96
N PRO A 610 4.75 40.15 -13.92
CA PRO A 610 3.54 39.35 -14.12
C PRO A 610 3.38 38.28 -13.03
N ILE A 611 2.13 38.04 -12.63
CA ILE A 611 1.69 36.87 -11.85
C ILE A 611 0.94 35.90 -12.76
N VAL A 612 1.20 34.61 -12.61
CA VAL A 612 0.42 33.53 -13.24
C VAL A 612 -0.50 32.90 -12.19
N LEU A 613 -1.78 32.76 -12.54
CA LEU A 613 -2.74 31.94 -11.81
C LEU A 613 -2.82 30.56 -12.49
N ARG A 614 -2.73 29.49 -11.71
CA ARG A 614 -2.66 28.11 -12.21
C ARG A 614 -3.73 27.19 -11.61
N PRO A 615 -5.02 27.44 -11.80
CA PRO A 615 -6.06 26.57 -11.24
C PRO A 615 -6.12 25.23 -12.01
N VAL A 616 -6.04 24.11 -11.29
CA VAL A 616 -6.15 22.77 -11.87
C VAL A 616 -7.14 21.90 -11.09
N SER A 617 -7.81 21.01 -11.81
CA SER A 617 -8.66 19.96 -11.26
C SER A 617 -8.06 18.59 -11.62
N SER A 618 -7.98 17.70 -10.63
CA SER A 618 -7.38 16.38 -10.77
C SER A 618 -7.92 15.44 -9.70
N GLU A 619 -7.91 14.13 -9.98
CA GLU A 619 -8.24 13.08 -9.01
C GLU A 619 -7.00 12.47 -8.35
N ASP A 620 -5.87 12.41 -9.07
CA ASP A 620 -4.65 11.68 -8.69
C ASP A 620 -3.34 12.46 -8.89
N ALA A 621 -3.42 13.70 -9.37
CA ALA A 621 -2.31 14.56 -9.79
C ALA A 621 -1.42 14.01 -10.92
N MET A 622 -1.67 12.81 -11.46
CA MET A 622 -0.95 12.23 -12.60
C MET A 622 -1.42 12.84 -13.91
N THR A 623 -2.74 13.06 -14.02
CA THR A 623 -3.35 13.87 -15.08
C THR A 623 -4.14 15.01 -14.45
N ALA A 624 -4.11 16.19 -15.07
CA ALA A 624 -4.85 17.34 -14.56
C ALA A 624 -5.28 18.22 -15.73
N ASP A 625 -6.50 18.74 -15.64
CA ASP A 625 -6.96 19.77 -16.57
C ASP A 625 -7.04 21.11 -15.84
N TRP A 626 -6.90 22.21 -16.58
CA TRP A 626 -7.01 23.54 -15.98
C TRP A 626 -8.47 23.84 -15.64
N THR A 627 -8.73 24.42 -14.48
CA THR A 627 -10.11 24.71 -14.04
C THR A 627 -10.63 25.96 -14.73
N ARG A 628 -11.84 25.87 -15.30
CA ARG A 628 -12.49 26.98 -16.03
C ARG A 628 -13.11 27.94 -15.01
N LEU A 629 -12.29 28.81 -14.45
CA LEU A 629 -12.75 29.80 -13.47
C LEU A 629 -13.75 30.79 -14.11
N PRO A 630 -14.82 31.18 -13.39
CA PRO A 630 -15.71 32.25 -13.86
C PRO A 630 -14.94 33.54 -14.13
N TYR A 631 -15.20 34.18 -15.28
CA TYR A 631 -14.47 35.38 -15.68
C TYR A 631 -14.59 36.54 -14.68
N ASP A 632 -15.72 36.64 -13.96
CA ASP A 632 -15.91 37.64 -12.92
C ASP A 632 -14.99 37.42 -11.71
N VAL A 633 -14.74 36.15 -11.34
CA VAL A 633 -13.80 35.80 -10.27
C VAL A 633 -12.37 36.12 -10.69
N LEU A 634 -11.99 35.75 -11.92
CA LEU A 634 -10.69 36.10 -12.52
C LEU A 634 -10.47 37.62 -12.56
N SER A 635 -11.50 38.39 -12.94
CA SER A 635 -11.45 39.85 -12.98
C SER A 635 -11.24 40.45 -11.59
N LYS A 636 -11.94 39.95 -10.57
CA LYS A 636 -11.75 40.38 -9.17
C LYS A 636 -10.33 40.09 -8.68
N ILE A 637 -9.83 38.87 -8.88
CA ILE A 637 -8.46 38.49 -8.49
C ILE A 637 -7.45 39.41 -9.18
N SER A 638 -7.57 39.58 -10.49
CA SER A 638 -6.66 40.43 -11.28
C SER A 638 -6.66 41.89 -10.79
N ASN A 639 -7.85 42.46 -10.57
CA ASN A 639 -7.99 43.83 -10.08
C ASN A 639 -7.42 43.99 -8.67
N ARG A 640 -7.67 43.05 -7.75
CA ARG A 640 -7.13 43.12 -6.40
C ARG A 640 -5.61 42.99 -6.39
N ILE A 641 -5.06 41.98 -7.07
CA ILE A 641 -3.60 41.77 -7.13
C ILE A 641 -2.89 43.00 -7.71
N THR A 642 -3.39 43.57 -8.81
CA THR A 642 -2.74 44.73 -9.46
C THR A 642 -2.95 46.05 -8.72
N ASN A 643 -3.93 46.17 -7.83
CA ASN A 643 -4.15 47.40 -7.05
C ASN A 643 -3.54 47.35 -5.65
N GLU A 644 -3.49 46.16 -5.03
CA GLU A 644 -3.10 45.97 -3.64
C GLU A 644 -1.64 45.53 -3.49
N VAL A 645 -1.09 44.78 -4.45
CA VAL A 645 0.26 44.23 -4.35
C VAL A 645 1.25 45.08 -5.13
N ARG A 646 2.28 45.56 -4.43
CA ARG A 646 3.35 46.35 -5.06
C ARG A 646 4.09 45.54 -6.11
N ASP A 647 4.68 46.26 -7.07
CA ASP A 647 5.55 45.70 -8.10
C ASP A 647 4.87 44.63 -8.99
N ILE A 648 3.55 44.46 -8.93
CA ILE A 648 2.76 43.65 -9.86
C ILE A 648 1.84 44.56 -10.66
N ASN A 649 1.81 44.37 -11.97
CA ASN A 649 0.95 45.15 -12.87
C ASN A 649 0.28 44.32 -13.95
N ARG A 650 0.40 43.00 -13.87
CA ARG A 650 -0.20 42.07 -14.83
C ARG A 650 -0.49 40.74 -14.17
N VAL A 651 -1.65 40.18 -14.49
CA VAL A 651 -2.06 38.83 -14.10
C VAL A 651 -2.40 38.06 -15.36
N VAL A 652 -1.96 36.80 -15.43
CA VAL A 652 -2.24 35.88 -16.53
C VAL A 652 -2.79 34.56 -15.98
N LEU A 653 -3.56 33.84 -16.79
CA LEU A 653 -4.11 32.53 -16.46
C LEU A 653 -3.40 31.47 -17.29
N ASP A 654 -2.92 30.41 -16.65
CA ASP A 654 -2.36 29.26 -17.35
C ASP A 654 -3.47 28.25 -17.72
N VAL A 655 -3.64 28.06 -19.03
CA VAL A 655 -4.66 27.21 -19.65
C VAL A 655 -4.08 25.91 -20.23
N THR A 656 -2.93 25.47 -19.72
CA THR A 656 -2.23 24.26 -20.21
C THR A 656 -2.64 23.04 -19.41
N SER A 657 -3.09 21.95 -20.02
CA SER A 657 -3.37 20.71 -19.27
C SER A 657 -2.07 19.96 -18.92
N LYS A 658 -2.14 19.00 -18.00
CA LYS A 658 -1.09 18.00 -17.73
C LYS A 658 -1.57 16.65 -18.29
N PRO A 659 -0.94 16.13 -19.38
CA PRO A 659 0.09 16.73 -20.24
C PRO A 659 -0.45 17.83 -21.20
N PRO A 660 0.42 18.68 -21.83
CA PRO A 660 1.88 18.61 -21.86
C PRO A 660 2.60 19.38 -20.74
N GLY A 661 1.89 20.22 -19.98
CA GLY A 661 2.48 20.98 -18.87
C GLY A 661 2.57 20.16 -17.57
N THR A 662 3.15 20.78 -16.55
CA THR A 662 3.09 20.31 -15.15
C THR A 662 2.12 21.20 -14.35
N ILE A 663 1.82 20.81 -13.10
CA ILE A 663 0.96 21.62 -12.22
C ILE A 663 1.74 22.84 -11.70
N GLU A 664 2.91 22.61 -11.10
CA GLU A 664 3.86 23.67 -10.75
C GLU A 664 4.67 24.07 -12.00
N TRP A 665 5.22 25.30 -12.01
CA TRP A 665 5.99 25.87 -13.13
C TRP A 665 7.49 25.53 -13.09
N GLU A 666 7.97 25.01 -11.97
CA GLU A 666 9.35 24.57 -11.69
C GLU A 666 9.33 23.32 -10.81
#